data_AF-A0A834KIK5-F1
#
_entry.id   AF-A0A834KIK5-F1
#
_cell.length_a   1.000
_cell.length_b   1.000
_cell.length_c   1.000
_cell.angle_alpha   90.00
_cell.angle_beta   90.00
_cell.angle_gamma   90.00
#
_symmetry.space_group_name_H-M   'P 1'
#
loop_
_entity.id
_entity.type
_entity.pdbx_description
1 polymer ?
#
loop_
_entity_poly.entity_id
_entity_poly.type
_entity_poly.pdbx_seq_one_letter_code
_entity_poly.pdbx_strand_id
1 'polypeptide(L)'
;MKTFIEKLRTTKIAVKILSGKGIPYHSRYIATVKVNLLANLKKVIPERKPRSRKWLSTSVLCNQWSTSSAQFSSAEYFTNNILRPVLFEETSLFVPNSAICIDIAPYRQLQELIGQSWQTMGTNISLNLCDPKDNLKSILQGLGKLYNVGLQLDLAKLYPSVKYPVSRGTPMISPLVRWEHSYDWYIANFKLHEKLIFGKRMVAIAIVDEDFRYIEGHVIDGRNLFPAAGYLCLIWETFGMMMGQLYTEISIVMENVKFNRATIVPKVGKVEMMVMIQKGSGKFEVVEGGATIVTGKIRIAMNLSKEMILNHSYKRNFDKETEELEGKDIYKEFKLRGYQYKGLFRSIRSASVSREKGHIEWKGNWVAYIDNIFQMKIFNLDTRDLFVPTGIQKLVIDTNAHQQYLQNVSSTKKYIPVQFFKNVDMIAAVGVEIHKLRISEIAKKRPISDPVIEEYKFTAYRDKKETSLREILTLSVHITLENIPMIKMKTIELVTDEDNISTEKLVSPMILDILKNSPLVEADVNILVSRNKLKDIPKHITVLEPNMVKTGDTTPFAIGYGLLKNGEKDSLKKLLRFTKNAAFLLSREKKNTQLDLSILQKFQLRIVLEKCTFEESWILLKKINKIPEQTMIKEPGGNIFRAVLIQDLQAPKFSLKLPLFSKQLETDLVTNVLRPGNIWGSYRHQLLPSREPKLTYHAIINQVTRGDLSTIRWIEGVLVDVGLWELTATGELIMQTIIKSRT
;
A
#
# COMPACT_ATOMS: atom_id res chain seq x y z
N MET A 1 18.73 -6.23 66.82
CA MET A 1 19.13 -6.24 65.39
C MET A 1 19.66 -7.59 64.93
N LYS A 2 20.68 -8.17 65.58
CA LYS A 2 21.26 -9.50 65.19
C LYS A 2 20.21 -10.62 65.10
N THR A 3 19.41 -10.80 66.15
CA THR A 3 18.29 -11.77 66.19
C THR A 3 17.23 -11.52 65.11
N PHE A 4 16.95 -10.26 64.78
CA PHE A 4 16.02 -9.89 63.71
C PHE A 4 16.58 -10.20 62.32
N ILE A 5 17.87 -9.98 62.09
CA ILE A 5 18.57 -10.32 60.84
C ILE A 5 18.56 -11.84 60.62
N GLU A 6 18.80 -12.63 61.68
CA GLU A 6 18.71 -14.09 61.60
C GLU A 6 17.30 -14.55 61.20
N LYS A 7 16.25 -13.96 61.78
CA LYS A 7 14.86 -14.22 61.39
C LYS A 7 14.55 -13.83 59.94
N LEU A 8 15.13 -12.76 59.42
CA LEU A 8 14.97 -12.36 58.00
C LEU A 8 15.71 -13.32 57.05
N ARG A 9 16.88 -13.81 57.47
CA ARG A 9 17.64 -14.80 56.69
C ARG A 9 16.91 -16.15 56.63
N THR A 10 16.28 -16.60 57.70
CA THR A 10 15.49 -17.84 57.70
C THR A 10 14.23 -17.74 56.82
N THR A 11 13.70 -16.54 56.62
CA THR A 11 12.56 -16.25 55.73
C THR A 11 12.98 -15.97 54.27
N LYS A 12 14.23 -16.25 53.90
CA LYS A 12 14.81 -16.04 52.54
C LYS A 12 14.78 -14.59 52.04
N ILE A 13 14.72 -13.60 52.94
CA ILE A 13 14.86 -12.18 52.58
C ILE A 13 16.35 -11.82 52.54
N ALA A 14 16.80 -11.20 51.45
CA ALA A 14 18.19 -10.77 51.31
C ALA A 14 18.50 -9.60 52.25
N VAL A 15 19.53 -9.74 53.09
CA VAL A 15 19.94 -8.70 54.04
C VAL A 15 21.43 -8.40 53.91
N LYS A 16 21.74 -7.14 53.56
CA LYS A 16 23.10 -6.60 53.54
C LYS A 16 23.29 -5.67 54.73
N ILE A 17 24.32 -5.92 55.55
CA ILE A 17 24.63 -5.11 56.73
C ILE A 17 25.57 -3.99 56.31
N LEU A 18 25.20 -2.74 56.60
CA LEU A 18 26.06 -1.57 56.42
C LEU A 18 26.77 -1.24 57.74
N SER A 19 28.07 -0.90 57.68
CA SER A 19 28.85 -0.56 58.86
C SER A 19 28.55 0.87 59.33
N GLY A 20 27.64 1.00 60.31
CA GLY A 20 27.38 2.26 61.01
C GLY A 20 28.24 2.49 62.26
N LYS A 21 29.32 1.70 62.45
CA LYS A 21 30.15 1.67 63.68
C LYS A 21 29.32 1.62 64.98
N GLY A 22 28.19 0.90 64.96
CA GLY A 22 27.30 0.75 66.12
C GLY A 22 26.30 1.90 66.33
N ILE A 23 26.30 2.94 65.49
CA ILE A 23 25.41 4.09 65.60
C ILE A 23 24.22 3.95 64.63
N PRO A 24 22.97 3.98 65.12
CA PRO A 24 21.77 3.92 64.26
C PRO A 24 21.44 5.30 63.70
N TYR A 25 22.11 5.71 62.63
CA TYR A 25 21.81 6.96 61.92
C TYR A 25 20.37 6.99 61.39
N HIS A 26 19.83 8.20 61.16
CA HIS A 26 18.48 8.41 60.64
C HIS A 26 17.35 7.82 61.50
N SER A 27 17.60 7.65 62.81
CA SER A 27 16.66 7.05 63.76
C SER A 27 16.37 7.97 64.94
N ARG A 28 15.31 7.65 65.70
CA ARG A 28 14.98 8.38 66.93
C ARG A 28 16.09 8.35 67.99
N TYR A 29 17.00 7.36 67.93
CA TYR A 29 18.02 7.14 68.95
C TYR A 29 19.14 8.18 68.94
N ILE A 30 19.32 8.92 67.85
CA ILE A 30 20.32 9.99 67.73
C ILE A 30 19.74 11.38 67.99
N ALA A 31 18.46 11.50 68.35
CA ALA A 31 17.79 12.77 68.59
C ALA A 31 18.40 13.59 69.72
N THR A 32 18.97 12.93 70.74
CA THR A 32 19.67 13.58 71.88
C THR A 32 20.90 14.37 71.45
N VAL A 33 21.51 14.01 70.32
CA VAL A 33 22.71 14.67 69.79
C VAL A 33 22.36 15.97 69.05
N LYS A 34 21.09 16.21 68.72
CA LYS A 34 20.62 17.36 67.91
C LYS A 34 21.14 18.70 68.41
N VAL A 35 21.04 18.97 69.71
CA VAL A 35 21.36 20.29 70.29
C VAL A 35 22.86 20.57 70.18
N ASN A 36 23.69 19.61 70.63
CA ASN A 36 25.15 19.74 70.60
C ASN A 36 25.69 19.75 69.16
N LEU A 37 25.13 18.91 68.28
CA LEU A 37 25.50 18.87 66.86
C LEU A 37 25.19 20.20 66.16
N LEU A 38 24.00 20.76 66.37
CA LEU A 38 23.61 22.04 65.79
C LEU A 38 24.51 23.17 66.29
N ALA A 39 24.78 23.22 67.59
CA ALA A 39 25.65 24.24 68.19
C ALA A 39 27.07 24.20 67.59
N ASN A 40 27.62 23.00 67.38
CA ASN A 40 28.94 22.84 66.78
C ASN A 40 28.93 23.12 65.27
N LEU A 41 27.90 22.68 64.54
CA LEU A 41 27.78 22.97 63.11
C LEU A 41 27.58 24.45 62.82
N LYS A 42 26.94 25.22 63.71
CA LYS A 42 26.86 26.69 63.58
C LYS A 42 28.22 27.37 63.70
N LYS A 43 29.17 26.78 64.44
CA LYS A 43 30.56 27.27 64.49
C LYS A 43 31.31 26.97 63.19
N VAL A 44 31.06 25.82 62.57
CA VAL A 44 31.72 25.37 61.32
C VAL A 44 31.10 26.03 60.08
N ILE A 45 29.79 26.26 60.10
CA ILE A 45 29.01 26.84 59.01
C ILE A 45 28.32 28.11 59.54
N PRO A 46 29.09 29.20 59.76
CA PRO A 46 28.55 30.44 60.31
C PRO A 46 27.62 31.14 59.31
N GLU A 47 27.90 31.02 58.01
CA GLU A 47 27.11 31.63 56.94
C GLU A 47 26.38 30.58 56.10
N ARG A 48 25.08 30.79 55.90
CA ARG A 48 24.24 29.91 55.08
C ARG A 48 24.38 30.26 53.59
N LYS A 49 24.80 29.29 52.77
CA LYS A 49 24.88 29.45 51.30
C LYS A 49 23.63 28.90 50.61
N PRO A 50 23.08 29.55 49.57
CA PRO A 50 21.90 29.06 48.87
C PRO A 50 22.22 27.77 48.09
N ARG A 51 21.29 26.81 48.15
CA ARG A 51 21.33 25.56 47.38
C ARG A 51 20.74 25.82 46.00
N SER A 52 21.41 25.34 44.95
CA SER A 52 20.86 25.43 43.60
C SER A 52 19.71 24.43 43.41
N ARG A 53 18.82 24.71 42.45
CA ARG A 53 17.75 23.78 42.04
C ARG A 53 18.27 22.43 41.50
N LYS A 54 19.56 22.33 41.14
CA LYS A 54 20.19 21.07 40.70
C LYS A 54 20.45 20.11 41.86
N TRP A 55 20.51 20.61 43.10
CA TRP A 55 20.70 19.77 44.28
C TRP A 55 19.35 19.38 44.87
N LEU A 56 18.86 18.20 44.49
CA LEU A 56 17.66 17.60 45.07
C LEU A 56 17.94 17.11 46.50
N SER A 57 17.11 17.49 47.46
CA SER A 57 17.31 17.10 48.87
C SER A 57 16.72 15.73 49.15
N THR A 58 17.52 14.85 49.74
CA THR A 58 17.05 13.55 50.24
C THR A 58 16.71 13.57 51.74
N SER A 59 16.80 14.71 52.42
CA SER A 59 16.48 14.82 53.87
C SER A 59 15.23 15.65 54.17
N VAL A 60 14.62 16.24 53.13
CA VAL A 60 13.42 17.08 53.21
C VAL A 60 12.44 16.62 52.14
N LEU A 61 11.16 16.53 52.48
CA LEU A 61 10.11 16.13 51.54
C LEU A 61 9.99 17.16 50.40
N CYS A 62 9.65 16.69 49.20
CA CYS A 62 9.59 17.52 47.98
C CYS A 62 8.69 18.76 48.15
N ASN A 63 7.54 18.61 48.83
CA ASN A 63 6.61 19.72 49.11
C ASN A 63 7.20 20.81 50.01
N GLN A 64 8.32 20.55 50.68
CA GLN A 64 8.99 21.47 51.60
C GLN A 64 10.32 22.01 51.03
N TRP A 65 10.72 21.65 49.80
CA TRP A 65 11.95 22.15 49.19
C TRP A 65 11.98 23.67 48.99
N SER A 66 10.81 24.30 48.89
CA SER A 66 10.66 25.76 48.80
C SER A 66 10.80 26.49 50.13
N THR A 67 10.88 25.78 51.25
CA THR A 67 11.03 26.42 52.58
C THR A 67 12.40 27.07 52.74
N SER A 68 12.45 28.15 53.52
CA SER A 68 13.70 28.89 53.79
C SER A 68 14.77 28.01 54.46
N SER A 69 14.41 26.97 55.21
CA SER A 69 15.36 26.04 55.79
C SER A 69 15.92 25.04 54.76
N ALA A 70 15.15 24.67 53.73
CA ALA A 70 15.57 23.74 52.70
C ALA A 70 16.35 24.42 51.57
N GLN A 71 16.16 25.71 51.35
CA GLN A 71 16.84 26.44 50.28
C GLN A 71 18.32 26.76 50.57
N PHE A 72 18.81 26.54 51.79
CA PHE A 72 20.18 26.86 52.16
C PHE A 72 20.93 25.65 52.70
N SER A 73 22.22 25.59 52.41
CA SER A 73 23.18 24.65 52.97
C SER A 73 23.62 25.17 54.34
N SER A 74 22.72 25.08 55.33
CA SER A 74 22.94 25.60 56.69
C SER A 74 23.24 24.50 57.70
N ALA A 75 23.69 24.89 58.89
CA ALA A 75 23.87 24.00 60.03
C ALA A 75 22.59 23.22 60.38
N GLU A 76 21.43 23.88 60.28
CA GLU A 76 20.12 23.26 60.48
C GLU A 76 19.84 22.17 59.43
N TYR A 77 20.17 22.43 58.16
CA TYR A 77 19.97 21.47 57.07
C TYR A 77 20.79 20.19 57.26
N PHE A 78 22.09 20.32 57.59
CA PHE A 78 22.95 19.16 57.83
C PHE A 78 22.58 18.40 59.12
N THR A 79 22.17 19.13 60.16
CA THR A 79 21.62 18.52 61.38
C THR A 79 20.35 17.72 61.04
N ASN A 80 19.48 18.26 60.20
CA ASN A 80 18.28 17.55 59.72
C ASN A 80 18.64 16.31 58.89
N ASN A 81 19.64 16.39 58.00
CA ASN A 81 20.09 15.27 57.18
C ASN A 81 20.58 14.07 58.00
N ILE A 82 21.31 14.30 59.08
CA ILE A 82 21.80 13.21 59.95
C ILE A 82 20.66 12.56 60.75
N LEU A 83 19.68 13.37 61.20
CA LEU A 83 18.61 12.93 62.11
C LEU A 83 17.39 12.33 61.40
N ARG A 84 17.06 12.78 60.20
CA ARG A 84 15.86 12.35 59.45
C ARG A 84 16.15 11.19 58.50
N PRO A 85 15.12 10.40 58.12
CA PRO A 85 15.21 9.39 57.07
C PRO A 85 15.73 9.97 55.75
N VAL A 86 16.47 9.14 55.00
CA VAL A 86 16.95 9.47 53.66
C VAL A 86 15.91 9.06 52.62
N LEU A 87 15.28 10.03 51.97
CA LEU A 87 14.23 9.90 50.96
C LEU A 87 14.82 9.66 49.56
N PHE A 88 15.55 8.56 49.39
CA PHE A 88 16.32 8.31 48.16
C PHE A 88 15.42 7.91 46.98
N GLU A 89 14.50 6.97 47.21
CA GLU A 89 13.58 6.47 46.18
C GLU A 89 12.66 7.58 45.67
N GLU A 90 12.06 8.34 46.59
CA GLU A 90 11.17 9.46 46.27
C GLU A 90 11.90 10.55 45.48
N THR A 91 13.15 10.82 45.82
CA THR A 91 13.96 11.83 45.11
C THR A 91 14.42 11.35 43.75
N SER A 92 14.68 10.04 43.60
CA SER A 92 15.18 9.46 42.35
C SER A 92 14.17 9.56 41.20
N LEU A 93 12.87 9.57 41.50
CA LEU A 93 11.78 9.73 40.51
C LEU A 93 11.85 11.06 39.73
N PHE A 94 12.53 12.08 40.27
CA PHE A 94 12.69 13.37 39.61
C PHE A 94 13.83 13.41 38.59
N VAL A 95 14.64 12.35 38.50
CA VAL A 95 15.75 12.29 37.55
C VAL A 95 15.26 11.72 36.22
N PRO A 96 15.54 12.36 35.06
CA PRO A 96 15.06 11.89 33.76
C PRO A 96 15.54 10.47 33.41
N ASN A 97 14.72 9.72 32.65
CA ASN A 97 15.03 8.35 32.24
C ASN A 97 16.28 8.23 31.33
N SER A 98 16.63 9.28 30.59
CA SER A 98 17.83 9.34 29.74
C SER A 98 19.07 9.87 30.47
N ALA A 99 19.01 10.08 31.78
CA ALA A 99 20.12 10.62 32.55
C ALA A 99 21.24 9.57 32.73
N ILE A 100 22.47 10.06 32.80
CA ILE A 100 23.64 9.25 33.17
C ILE A 100 23.86 9.43 34.67
N CYS A 101 23.75 8.34 35.43
CA CYS A 101 24.00 8.37 36.87
C CYS A 101 25.48 8.09 37.11
N ILE A 102 26.15 8.99 37.84
CA ILE A 102 27.55 8.85 38.25
C ILE A 102 27.58 8.69 39.77
N ASP A 103 27.98 7.51 40.24
CA ASP A 103 28.17 7.24 41.67
C ASP A 103 29.55 7.77 42.10
N ILE A 104 29.57 8.76 42.99
CA ILE A 104 30.77 9.38 43.55
C ILE A 104 30.90 8.93 45.01
N ALA A 105 31.46 7.73 45.21
CA ALA A 105 31.65 7.15 46.52
C ALA A 105 32.94 6.32 46.58
N PRO A 106 33.54 6.14 47.77
CA PRO A 106 34.68 5.23 47.93
C PRO A 106 34.28 3.76 47.72
N TYR A 107 32.99 3.40 47.84
CA TYR A 107 32.51 2.02 47.73
C TYR A 107 31.19 1.92 46.94
N ARG A 108 31.00 0.80 46.25
CA ARG A 108 29.84 0.49 45.39
C ARG A 108 28.60 0.02 46.14
N GLN A 109 28.12 0.84 47.07
CA GLN A 109 26.97 0.49 47.90
C GLN A 109 25.64 0.89 47.26
N LEU A 110 25.58 2.04 46.57
CA LEU A 110 24.34 2.57 46.01
C LEU A 110 23.97 1.97 44.65
N GLN A 111 24.93 1.41 43.89
CA GLN A 111 24.63 0.88 42.56
C GLN A 111 23.69 -0.33 42.55
N GLU A 112 23.76 -1.21 43.55
CA GLU A 112 22.81 -2.32 43.68
C GLU A 112 21.38 -1.81 43.88
N LEU A 113 21.21 -0.70 44.62
CA LEU A 113 19.92 -0.08 44.89
C LEU A 113 19.40 0.72 43.68
N ILE A 114 20.28 1.50 43.04
CA ILE A 114 19.96 2.26 41.83
C ILE A 114 19.53 1.31 40.71
N GLY A 115 20.21 0.17 40.52
CA GLY A 115 19.82 -0.80 39.49
C GLY A 115 18.44 -1.44 39.71
N GLN A 116 17.97 -1.52 40.96
CA GLN A 116 16.66 -2.09 41.31
C GLN A 116 15.52 -1.07 41.24
N SER A 117 15.77 0.19 41.64
CA SER A 117 14.78 1.28 41.61
C SER A 117 14.65 1.93 40.23
N TRP A 118 15.73 1.96 39.45
CA TRP A 118 15.79 2.58 38.12
C TRP A 118 15.60 1.51 37.02
N GLN A 119 14.43 0.88 37.01
CA GLN A 119 14.10 -0.10 35.99
C GLN A 119 13.78 0.62 34.68
N THR A 120 14.60 0.36 33.66
CA THR A 120 14.47 0.70 32.24
C THR A 120 15.01 2.08 31.80
N MET A 121 16.14 2.04 31.08
CA MET A 121 16.73 3.06 30.17
C MET A 121 17.81 4.04 30.67
N GLY A 122 18.14 4.12 31.96
CA GLY A 122 19.27 4.95 32.45
C GLY A 122 20.62 4.22 32.44
N THR A 123 21.69 4.87 31.95
CA THR A 123 23.06 4.31 32.04
C THR A 123 23.71 4.67 33.38
N ASN A 124 23.98 3.66 34.21
CA ASN A 124 24.61 3.84 35.52
C ASN A 124 26.12 3.53 35.45
N ILE A 125 26.95 4.53 35.75
CA ILE A 125 28.42 4.41 35.73
C ILE A 125 28.97 4.65 37.14
N SER A 126 29.78 3.71 37.59
CA SER A 126 30.48 3.78 38.88
C SER A 126 31.88 4.35 38.69
N LEU A 127 32.30 5.27 39.55
CA LEU A 127 33.70 5.69 39.66
C LEU A 127 34.40 5.06 40.89
N ASN A 128 33.85 3.95 41.41
CA ASN A 128 34.22 3.44 42.74
C ASN A 128 35.54 2.66 42.78
N LEU A 129 36.11 2.61 43.99
CA LEU A 129 37.36 1.95 44.35
C LEU A 129 37.08 0.47 44.68
N CYS A 130 37.20 -0.43 43.71
CA CYS A 130 36.84 -1.83 43.89
C CYS A 130 37.95 -2.72 44.47
N ASP A 131 39.20 -2.24 44.57
CA ASP A 131 40.30 -2.91 45.25
C ASP A 131 41.43 -1.88 45.50
N PRO A 132 41.96 -1.71 46.72
CA PRO A 132 43.05 -0.76 47.00
C PRO A 132 44.25 -0.88 46.05
N LYS A 133 44.47 -2.02 45.40
CA LYS A 133 45.56 -2.24 44.44
C LYS A 133 45.29 -1.72 43.01
N ASP A 134 44.04 -1.50 42.59
CA ASP A 134 43.70 -1.26 41.17
C ASP A 134 42.67 -0.10 40.97
N ASN A 135 42.66 0.84 41.92
CA ASN A 135 41.73 1.97 41.96
C ASN A 135 41.84 2.92 40.76
N LEU A 136 43.07 3.22 40.33
CA LEU A 136 43.33 4.11 39.19
C LEU A 136 42.69 3.55 37.91
N LYS A 137 42.86 2.25 37.69
CA LYS A 137 42.29 1.53 36.54
C LYS A 137 40.76 1.56 36.57
N SER A 138 40.15 1.37 37.73
CA SER A 138 38.69 1.41 37.90
C SER A 138 38.12 2.79 37.54
N ILE A 139 38.79 3.87 37.96
CA ILE A 139 38.41 5.24 37.61
C ILE A 139 38.57 5.48 36.10
N LEU A 140 39.72 5.13 35.50
CA LEU A 140 39.95 5.31 34.07
C LEU A 140 38.95 4.52 33.20
N GLN A 141 38.58 3.30 33.62
CA GLN A 141 37.50 2.53 32.98
C GLN A 141 36.15 3.21 33.12
N GLY A 142 35.83 3.80 34.28
CA GLY A 142 34.63 4.61 34.47
C GLY A 142 34.58 5.81 33.54
N LEU A 143 35.70 6.54 33.38
CA LEU A 143 35.82 7.66 32.44
C LEU A 143 35.68 7.22 30.98
N GLY A 144 36.26 6.07 30.62
CA GLY A 144 36.08 5.48 29.28
C GLY A 144 34.62 5.11 29.00
N LYS A 145 33.89 4.58 29.99
CA LYS A 145 32.45 4.32 29.88
C LYS A 145 31.66 5.62 29.68
N LEU A 146 32.02 6.69 30.38
CA LEU A 146 31.40 8.01 30.19
C LEU A 146 31.60 8.51 28.75
N TYR A 147 32.80 8.34 28.19
CA TYR A 147 33.08 8.67 26.79
C TYR A 147 32.24 7.85 25.80
N ASN A 148 32.14 6.53 26.00
CA ASN A 148 31.36 5.65 25.12
C ASN A 148 29.85 5.97 25.12
N VAL A 149 29.33 6.55 26.20
CA VAL A 149 27.93 7.02 26.27
C VAL A 149 27.74 8.37 25.56
N GLY A 150 28.82 9.04 25.15
CA GLY A 150 28.81 10.27 24.37
C GLY A 150 29.27 11.51 25.14
N LEU A 151 29.76 11.38 26.38
CA LEU A 151 30.29 12.52 27.13
C LEU A 151 31.71 12.89 26.64
N GLN A 152 31.92 14.17 26.34
CA GLN A 152 33.22 14.70 25.91
C GLN A 152 34.01 15.18 27.13
N LEU A 153 34.80 14.28 27.73
CA LEU A 153 35.63 14.56 28.89
C LEU A 153 36.98 15.16 28.47
N ASP A 154 37.40 16.22 29.15
CA ASP A 154 38.74 16.80 29.00
C ASP A 154 39.76 16.02 29.84
N LEU A 155 40.17 14.86 29.33
CA LEU A 155 41.11 13.96 30.01
C LEU A 155 42.52 14.56 30.15
N ALA A 156 42.86 15.59 29.36
CA ALA A 156 44.17 16.24 29.43
C ALA A 156 44.44 16.86 30.80
N LYS A 157 43.41 17.30 31.53
CA LYS A 157 43.53 17.85 32.89
C LYS A 157 43.97 16.85 33.95
N LEU A 158 43.87 15.55 33.68
CA LEU A 158 44.34 14.51 34.60
C LEU A 158 45.85 14.29 34.52
N TYR A 159 46.49 14.81 33.47
CA TYR A 159 47.91 14.63 33.20
C TYR A 159 48.64 15.98 33.22
N PRO A 160 49.96 15.98 33.42
CA PRO A 160 50.76 17.19 33.22
C PRO A 160 50.56 17.77 31.82
N SER A 161 50.63 19.09 31.69
CA SER A 161 50.48 19.78 30.42
C SER A 161 51.54 19.34 29.41
N VAL A 162 51.11 18.93 28.22
CA VAL A 162 52.01 18.58 27.10
C VAL A 162 52.58 19.87 26.48
N LYS A 163 53.89 19.88 26.21
CA LYS A 163 54.56 20.97 25.51
C LYS A 163 54.41 20.78 24.00
N TYR A 164 53.90 21.80 23.32
CA TYR A 164 53.79 21.85 21.86
C TYR A 164 54.88 22.77 21.27
N PRO A 165 55.36 22.51 20.04
CA PRO A 165 54.98 21.44 19.11
C PRO A 165 55.45 20.05 19.58
N VAL A 166 54.79 18.99 19.08
CA VAL A 166 55.18 17.61 19.38
C VAL A 166 56.54 17.27 18.75
N SER A 167 57.24 16.29 19.32
CA SER A 167 58.55 15.86 18.84
C SER A 167 58.51 15.26 17.43
N ARG A 168 59.61 15.38 16.69
CA ARG A 168 59.80 14.69 15.40
C ARG A 168 59.70 13.17 15.62
N GLY A 169 58.87 12.50 14.82
CA GLY A 169 58.62 11.06 14.93
C GLY A 169 57.35 10.67 15.68
N THR A 170 56.57 11.64 16.19
CA THR A 170 55.22 11.37 16.70
C THR A 170 54.34 10.77 15.59
N PRO A 171 53.63 9.65 15.83
CA PRO A 171 52.81 8.97 14.81
C PRO A 171 51.75 9.87 14.16
N MET A 172 51.51 9.66 12.86
CA MET A 172 50.44 10.35 12.14
C MET A 172 49.06 9.86 12.57
N ILE A 173 48.11 10.79 12.73
CA ILE A 173 46.71 10.46 13.04
C ILE A 173 45.92 10.08 11.78
N SER A 174 46.24 10.68 10.62
CA SER A 174 45.45 10.50 9.39
C SER A 174 45.24 9.05 8.95
N PRO A 175 46.21 8.11 9.07
CA PRO A 175 45.99 6.72 8.65
C PRO A 175 45.08 5.93 9.59
N LEU A 176 44.85 6.42 10.81
CA LEU A 176 44.03 5.76 11.83
C LEU A 176 42.55 6.13 11.71
N VAL A 177 42.22 7.23 11.02
CA VAL A 177 40.85 7.67 10.78
C VAL A 177 40.28 6.95 9.56
N ARG A 178 39.28 6.10 9.78
CA ARG A 178 38.58 5.35 8.72
C ARG A 178 37.17 5.87 8.53
N TRP A 179 36.71 5.82 7.29
CA TRP A 179 35.35 6.19 6.88
C TRP A 179 34.62 4.97 6.33
N GLU A 180 33.29 5.04 6.31
CA GLU A 180 32.43 4.02 5.72
C GLU A 180 32.35 4.23 4.20
N HIS A 181 33.14 3.46 3.44
CA HIS A 181 33.26 3.56 1.98
C HIS A 181 32.47 2.46 1.24
N SER A 182 31.41 1.89 1.82
CA SER A 182 30.61 0.84 1.18
C SER A 182 29.80 1.29 -0.05
N TYR A 183 29.61 2.60 -0.24
CA TYR A 183 28.89 3.15 -1.38
C TYR A 183 29.85 3.77 -2.38
N ASP A 184 29.84 3.25 -3.62
CA ASP A 184 30.55 3.86 -4.73
C ASP A 184 29.78 5.08 -5.25
N TRP A 185 30.51 6.16 -5.50
CA TRP A 185 29.98 7.37 -6.11
C TRP A 185 30.26 7.39 -7.60
N TYR A 186 29.38 8.00 -8.37
CA TYR A 186 29.59 8.16 -9.81
C TYR A 186 30.81 9.05 -10.07
N ILE A 187 31.85 8.48 -10.68
CA ILE A 187 33.02 9.21 -11.13
C ILE A 187 32.79 9.59 -12.60
N ALA A 188 32.89 10.88 -12.91
CA ALA A 188 32.77 11.37 -14.28
C ALA A 188 33.84 10.71 -15.16
N ASN A 189 33.43 9.75 -16.00
CA ASN A 189 34.29 9.19 -17.03
C ASN A 189 34.26 10.14 -18.23
N PHE A 190 35.27 11.00 -18.35
CA PHE A 190 35.46 11.84 -19.53
C PHE A 190 35.91 10.96 -20.71
N LYS A 191 34.97 10.19 -21.28
CA LYS A 191 35.10 9.80 -22.68
C LYS A 191 34.94 11.09 -23.48
N LEU A 192 36.05 11.66 -23.93
CA LEU A 192 36.05 12.56 -25.08
C LEU A 192 35.08 11.95 -26.10
N HIS A 193 34.11 12.72 -26.59
CA HIS A 193 33.18 12.26 -27.61
C HIS A 193 34.00 11.90 -28.85
N GLU A 194 34.52 10.67 -28.90
CA GLU A 194 35.27 10.16 -30.03
C GLU A 194 34.34 10.20 -31.22
N LYS A 195 34.73 10.97 -32.24
CA LYS A 195 34.03 11.00 -33.52
C LYS A 195 33.81 9.55 -33.98
N LEU A 196 32.55 9.16 -34.16
CA LEU A 196 32.22 7.80 -34.58
C LEU A 196 32.83 7.53 -35.98
N ILE A 197 33.90 6.73 -36.01
CA ILE A 197 34.59 6.36 -37.25
C ILE A 197 33.65 5.48 -38.11
N PHE A 198 32.93 4.57 -37.45
CA PHE A 198 31.89 3.73 -38.04
C PHE A 198 30.53 4.36 -37.71
N GLY A 199 29.63 4.51 -38.69
CA GLY A 199 28.28 5.06 -38.49
C GLY A 199 27.35 4.12 -37.71
N LYS A 200 27.87 3.45 -36.67
CA LYS A 200 27.20 2.45 -35.84
C LYS A 200 27.36 2.83 -34.38
N ARG A 201 26.24 2.90 -33.65
CA ARG A 201 26.20 3.20 -32.22
C ARG A 201 25.33 2.17 -31.49
N MET A 202 25.84 1.64 -30.38
CA MET A 202 25.07 0.82 -29.44
C MET A 202 24.56 1.71 -28.32
N VAL A 203 23.27 1.62 -28.03
CA VAL A 203 22.60 2.38 -26.96
C VAL A 203 21.88 1.40 -26.05
N ALA A 204 22.25 1.38 -24.77
CA ALA A 204 21.52 0.67 -23.74
C ALA A 204 20.53 1.62 -23.09
N ILE A 205 19.25 1.26 -23.10
CA ILE A 205 18.14 2.08 -22.59
C ILE A 205 17.58 1.38 -21.36
N ALA A 206 17.66 2.02 -20.20
CA ALA A 206 17.02 1.56 -18.97
C ALA A 206 16.28 2.72 -18.29
N ILE A 207 15.11 2.45 -17.72
CA ILE A 207 14.30 3.48 -17.01
C ILE A 207 15.01 3.98 -15.74
N VAL A 208 15.91 3.18 -15.18
CA VAL A 208 16.72 3.53 -14.00
C VAL A 208 17.76 4.59 -14.33
N ASP A 209 18.20 4.68 -15.59
CA ASP A 209 19.18 5.67 -16.03
C ASP A 209 18.52 7.05 -16.13
N GLU A 210 19.13 8.08 -15.54
CA GLU A 210 18.55 9.43 -15.50
C GLU A 210 18.22 9.98 -16.89
N ASP A 211 19.09 9.72 -17.87
CA ASP A 211 18.93 10.15 -19.27
C ASP A 211 17.67 9.57 -19.92
N PHE A 212 17.22 8.38 -19.51
CA PHE A 212 16.09 7.66 -20.10
C PHE A 212 14.87 7.58 -19.16
N ARG A 213 14.97 8.13 -17.95
CA ARG A 213 13.90 8.13 -16.95
C ARG A 213 12.59 8.74 -17.46
N TYR A 214 12.66 9.66 -18.42
CA TYR A 214 11.48 10.27 -19.03
C TYR A 214 10.53 9.24 -19.66
N ILE A 215 11.01 8.08 -20.11
CA ILE A 215 10.22 7.00 -20.75
C ILE A 215 9.12 6.50 -19.80
N GLU A 216 9.29 6.63 -18.48
CA GLU A 216 8.24 6.31 -17.50
C GLU A 216 6.93 7.08 -17.78
N GLY A 217 7.03 8.24 -18.40
CA GLY A 217 5.89 9.06 -18.79
C GLY A 217 5.17 8.64 -20.08
N HIS A 218 5.77 7.79 -20.92
CA HIS A 218 5.18 7.37 -22.19
C HIS A 218 4.50 6.00 -22.06
N VAL A 219 3.36 5.99 -21.36
CA VAL A 219 2.57 4.77 -21.11
C VAL A 219 1.40 4.71 -22.08
N ILE A 220 1.32 3.63 -22.86
CA ILE A 220 0.26 3.37 -23.83
C ILE A 220 -0.32 1.98 -23.53
N ASP A 221 -1.64 1.89 -23.31
CA ASP A 221 -2.34 0.64 -22.99
C ASP A 221 -1.68 -0.14 -21.83
N GLY A 222 -1.24 0.59 -20.80
CA GLY A 222 -0.58 0.06 -19.61
C GLY A 222 0.87 -0.41 -19.80
N ARG A 223 1.48 -0.16 -20.95
CA ARG A 223 2.88 -0.53 -21.27
C ARG A 223 3.74 0.71 -21.47
N ASN A 224 4.98 0.67 -20.97
CA ASN A 224 5.98 1.69 -21.27
C ASN A 224 6.53 1.42 -22.67
N LEU A 225 6.04 2.14 -23.66
CA LEU A 225 6.54 2.04 -25.03
C LEU A 225 7.65 3.06 -25.23
N PHE A 226 8.72 2.68 -25.92
CA PHE A 226 9.71 3.65 -26.36
C PHE A 226 9.07 4.59 -27.39
N PRO A 227 9.06 5.92 -27.17
CA PRO A 227 8.37 6.85 -28.06
C PRO A 227 8.93 6.81 -29.48
N ALA A 228 8.06 7.00 -30.48
CA ALA A 228 8.50 7.12 -31.88
C ALA A 228 9.50 8.28 -32.05
N ALA A 229 9.27 9.38 -31.33
CA ALA A 229 10.17 10.52 -31.23
C ALA A 229 11.55 10.17 -30.64
N GLY A 230 11.60 9.18 -29.75
CA GLY A 230 12.82 8.68 -29.14
C GLY A 230 13.78 8.11 -30.18
N TYR A 231 13.27 7.34 -31.14
CA TYR A 231 14.09 6.81 -32.23
C TYR A 231 14.68 7.93 -33.07
N LEU A 232 13.87 8.93 -33.42
CA LEU A 232 14.30 10.08 -34.20
C LEU A 232 15.44 10.81 -33.48
N CYS A 233 15.29 11.09 -32.18
CA CYS A 233 16.34 11.74 -31.40
C CYS A 233 17.62 10.88 -31.31
N LEU A 234 17.53 9.55 -31.15
CA LEU A 234 18.71 8.67 -31.16
C LEU A 234 19.45 8.70 -32.50
N ILE A 235 18.71 8.72 -33.61
CA ILE A 235 19.28 8.84 -34.97
C ILE A 235 19.95 10.21 -35.14
N TRP A 236 19.29 11.28 -34.72
CA TRP A 236 19.80 12.64 -34.80
C TRP A 236 21.07 12.83 -33.96
N GLU A 237 21.08 12.32 -32.74
CA GLU A 237 22.25 12.32 -31.85
C GLU A 237 23.42 11.56 -32.47
N THR A 238 23.17 10.37 -33.01
CA THR A 238 24.18 9.55 -33.69
C THR A 238 24.73 10.26 -34.93
N PHE A 239 23.88 10.95 -35.68
CA PHE A 239 24.28 11.74 -36.83
C PHE A 239 25.16 12.94 -36.43
N GLY A 240 24.84 13.63 -35.33
CA GLY A 240 25.69 14.69 -34.77
C GLY A 240 27.06 14.17 -34.35
N MET A 241 27.12 13.02 -33.68
CA MET A 241 28.38 12.35 -33.33
C MET A 241 29.23 11.99 -34.55
N MET A 242 28.61 11.59 -35.68
CA MET A 242 29.33 11.33 -36.93
C MET A 242 29.93 12.60 -37.54
N MET A 243 29.26 13.74 -37.38
CA MET A 243 29.73 15.05 -37.83
C MET A 243 30.72 15.70 -36.85
N GLY A 244 30.81 15.21 -35.61
CA GLY A 244 31.64 15.78 -34.56
C GLY A 244 31.06 17.07 -33.96
N GLN A 245 29.75 17.23 -34.02
CA GLN A 245 29.01 18.38 -33.50
C GLN A 245 27.90 17.91 -32.55
N LEU A 246 27.49 18.76 -31.62
CA LEU A 246 26.33 18.48 -30.78
C LEU A 246 25.08 18.45 -31.65
N TYR A 247 24.20 17.47 -31.45
CA TYR A 247 23.01 17.34 -32.27
C TYR A 247 22.08 18.56 -32.16
N THR A 248 22.06 19.22 -31.01
CA THR A 248 21.32 20.47 -30.76
C THR A 248 21.82 21.66 -31.58
N GLU A 249 22.98 21.57 -32.22
CA GLU A 249 23.55 22.61 -33.09
C GLU A 249 23.30 22.31 -34.57
N ILE A 250 22.82 21.11 -34.90
CA ILE A 250 22.67 20.65 -36.29
C ILE A 250 21.19 20.59 -36.65
N SER A 251 20.80 21.44 -37.60
CA SER A 251 19.48 21.36 -38.23
C SER A 251 19.45 20.26 -39.30
N ILE A 252 18.40 19.44 -39.27
CA ILE A 252 18.32 18.20 -40.04
C ILE A 252 16.99 18.05 -40.79
N VAL A 253 17.02 17.23 -41.84
CA VAL A 253 15.83 16.72 -42.51
C VAL A 253 15.85 15.20 -42.47
N MET A 254 14.76 14.60 -42.00
CA MET A 254 14.51 13.16 -42.12
C MET A 254 13.39 12.89 -43.13
N GLU A 255 13.59 11.88 -43.97
CA GLU A 255 12.68 11.54 -45.07
C GLU A 255 12.33 10.06 -45.03
N ASN A 256 11.08 9.75 -45.38
CA ASN A 256 10.55 8.40 -45.53
C ASN A 256 10.81 7.50 -44.30
N VAL A 257 10.60 8.05 -43.10
CA VAL A 257 10.76 7.30 -41.86
C VAL A 257 9.64 6.29 -41.72
N LYS A 258 9.97 5.03 -41.40
CA LYS A 258 9.01 3.96 -41.13
C LYS A 258 9.27 3.36 -39.76
N PHE A 259 8.22 3.25 -38.94
CA PHE A 259 8.25 2.57 -37.65
C PHE A 259 7.61 1.20 -37.83
N ASN A 260 8.43 0.15 -37.88
CA ASN A 260 7.98 -1.21 -38.17
C ASN A 260 7.42 -1.90 -36.91
N ARG A 261 8.00 -1.60 -35.74
CA ARG A 261 7.62 -2.21 -34.46
C ARG A 261 7.85 -1.23 -33.30
N ALA A 262 6.93 -1.21 -32.35
CA ALA A 262 7.10 -0.50 -31.08
C ALA A 262 7.94 -1.34 -30.10
N THR A 263 8.86 -0.70 -29.38
CA THR A 263 9.69 -1.37 -28.38
C THR A 263 9.11 -1.17 -26.99
N ILE A 264 8.96 -2.25 -26.24
CA ILE A 264 8.46 -2.22 -24.85
C ILE A 264 9.68 -2.12 -23.94
N VAL A 265 9.73 -1.07 -23.11
CA VAL A 265 10.82 -0.89 -22.14
C VAL A 265 10.38 -1.45 -20.79
N PRO A 266 11.08 -2.45 -20.22
CA PRO A 266 10.72 -3.01 -18.93
C PRO A 266 11.06 -2.02 -17.81
N LYS A 267 10.32 -2.10 -16.69
CA LYS A 267 10.60 -1.28 -15.50
C LYS A 267 11.95 -1.61 -14.84
N VAL A 268 12.37 -2.87 -14.95
CA VAL A 268 13.64 -3.38 -14.43
C VAL A 268 14.33 -4.11 -15.58
N GLY A 269 15.59 -3.78 -15.83
CA GLY A 269 16.37 -4.28 -16.95
C GLY A 269 16.67 -3.20 -18.00
N LYS A 270 17.40 -3.59 -19.04
CA LYS A 270 17.84 -2.73 -20.14
C LYS A 270 17.41 -3.29 -21.48
N VAL A 271 17.17 -2.40 -22.44
CA VAL A 271 16.94 -2.73 -23.85
C VAL A 271 18.12 -2.21 -24.65
N GLU A 272 18.73 -3.06 -25.47
CA GLU A 272 19.85 -2.67 -26.31
C GLU A 272 19.39 -2.41 -27.75
N MET A 273 19.68 -1.21 -28.25
CA MET A 273 19.39 -0.79 -29.62
C MET A 273 20.68 -0.47 -30.35
N MET A 274 20.74 -0.85 -31.62
CA MET A 274 21.82 -0.50 -32.53
C MET A 274 21.32 0.50 -33.56
N VAL A 275 21.92 1.68 -33.60
CA VAL A 275 21.66 2.71 -34.62
C VAL A 275 22.76 2.63 -35.67
N MET A 276 22.38 2.51 -36.93
CA MET A 276 23.30 2.49 -38.07
C MET A 276 22.92 3.58 -39.08
N ILE A 277 23.91 4.34 -39.56
CA ILE A 277 23.75 5.41 -40.54
C ILE A 277 24.84 5.29 -41.61
N GLN A 278 24.43 5.22 -42.87
CA GLN A 278 25.33 5.18 -44.02
C GLN A 278 25.80 6.59 -44.39
N LYS A 279 27.12 6.86 -44.30
CA LYS A 279 27.71 8.20 -44.54
C LYS A 279 27.37 8.79 -45.92
N GLY A 280 27.37 7.99 -46.98
CA GLY A 280 27.13 8.49 -48.34
C GLY A 280 25.66 8.74 -48.67
N SER A 281 24.78 7.80 -48.31
CA SER A 281 23.35 7.87 -48.68
C SER A 281 22.48 8.57 -47.62
N GLY A 282 22.97 8.69 -46.38
CA GLY A 282 22.17 9.13 -45.24
C GLY A 282 21.09 8.13 -44.81
N LYS A 283 21.04 6.93 -45.39
CA LYS A 283 20.08 5.90 -44.97
C LYS A 283 20.44 5.41 -43.57
N PHE A 284 19.43 5.31 -42.72
CA PHE A 284 19.60 4.82 -41.36
C PHE A 284 18.68 3.65 -41.06
N GLU A 285 19.12 2.81 -40.13
CA GLU A 285 18.37 1.69 -39.59
C GLU A 285 18.59 1.61 -38.08
N VAL A 286 17.51 1.36 -37.34
CA VAL A 286 17.57 1.05 -35.90
C VAL A 286 17.16 -0.39 -35.70
N VAL A 287 17.97 -1.17 -35.00
CA VAL A 287 17.80 -2.61 -34.79
C VAL A 287 17.70 -2.90 -33.29
N GLU A 288 16.71 -3.71 -32.89
CA GLU A 288 16.52 -4.21 -31.53
C GLU A 288 16.33 -5.74 -31.60
N GLY A 289 17.12 -6.49 -30.82
CA GLY A 289 17.05 -7.95 -30.81
C GLY A 289 17.31 -8.62 -32.16
N GLY A 290 18.09 -7.98 -33.05
CA GLY A 290 18.36 -8.47 -34.41
C GLY A 290 17.29 -8.13 -35.46
N ALA A 291 16.18 -7.50 -35.08
CA ALA A 291 15.13 -7.07 -36.00
C ALA A 291 15.16 -5.56 -36.24
N THR A 292 15.03 -5.13 -37.51
CA THR A 292 14.94 -3.72 -37.87
C THR A 292 13.60 -3.12 -37.44
N ILE A 293 13.66 -2.14 -36.54
CA ILE A 293 12.48 -1.48 -35.96
C ILE A 293 12.17 -0.14 -36.61
N VAL A 294 13.18 0.60 -37.06
CA VAL A 294 13.00 1.91 -37.74
C VAL A 294 13.93 2.01 -38.93
N THR A 295 13.44 2.57 -40.03
CA THR A 295 14.22 2.86 -41.24
C THR A 295 13.91 4.25 -41.77
N GLY A 296 14.84 4.86 -42.50
CA GLY A 296 14.61 6.14 -43.16
C GLY A 296 15.88 6.73 -43.75
N LYS A 297 15.85 8.02 -44.08
CA LYS A 297 17.00 8.79 -44.56
C LYS A 297 17.15 10.08 -43.76
N ILE A 298 18.37 10.42 -43.37
CA ILE A 298 18.73 11.67 -42.68
C ILE A 298 19.75 12.46 -43.52
N ARG A 299 19.62 13.77 -43.52
CA ARG A 299 20.59 14.70 -44.12
C ARG A 299 20.61 16.03 -43.36
N ILE A 300 21.70 16.78 -43.53
CA ILE A 300 21.80 18.16 -43.03
C ILE A 300 20.82 19.03 -43.84
N ALA A 301 20.13 19.95 -43.17
CA ALA A 301 19.32 20.97 -43.81
C ALA A 301 20.23 22.05 -44.41
N MET A 302 20.52 21.98 -45.72
CA MET A 302 21.39 22.96 -46.39
C MET A 302 20.74 24.35 -46.52
N ASN A 303 19.42 24.41 -46.73
CA ASN A 303 18.67 25.65 -46.84
C ASN A 303 17.29 25.52 -46.20
N LEU A 304 17.18 25.90 -44.93
CA LEU A 304 15.96 25.76 -44.14
C LEU A 304 14.76 26.52 -44.73
N SER A 305 15.00 27.67 -45.37
CA SER A 305 13.96 28.47 -46.04
C SER A 305 13.32 27.80 -47.26
N LYS A 306 13.99 26.80 -47.85
CA LYS A 306 13.42 25.96 -48.91
C LYS A 306 12.82 24.66 -48.38
N GLU A 307 13.17 24.27 -47.15
CA GLU A 307 12.77 23.00 -46.56
C GLU A 307 11.49 23.11 -45.72
N MET A 308 11.28 24.26 -45.08
CA MET A 308 10.11 24.58 -44.27
C MET A 308 9.17 25.52 -45.03
N ILE A 309 7.87 25.23 -45.02
CA ILE A 309 6.86 26.03 -45.72
C ILE A 309 6.54 27.32 -44.94
N LEU A 310 6.69 27.30 -43.62
CA LEU A 310 6.20 28.34 -42.71
C LEU A 310 7.32 29.12 -42.01
N ASN A 311 8.19 29.80 -42.78
CA ASN A 311 9.24 30.63 -42.17
C ASN A 311 8.80 32.04 -41.71
N HIS A 312 7.59 32.53 -42.06
CA HIS A 312 7.22 33.94 -41.83
C HIS A 312 5.77 34.21 -41.35
N SER A 313 4.96 33.18 -41.07
CA SER A 313 3.51 33.34 -40.87
C SER A 313 2.93 32.70 -39.60
N TYR A 314 3.77 32.36 -38.61
CA TYR A 314 3.28 31.96 -37.28
C TYR A 314 2.47 33.06 -36.56
N LYS A 315 2.58 34.34 -36.97
CA LYS A 315 1.95 35.46 -36.26
C LYS A 315 0.56 35.88 -36.78
N ARG A 316 0.14 35.54 -38.01
CA ARG A 316 -1.04 36.19 -38.63
C ARG A 316 -2.39 35.52 -38.37
N ASN A 317 -2.44 34.26 -37.92
CA ASN A 317 -3.69 33.48 -37.84
C ASN A 317 -3.97 32.81 -36.47
N PHE A 318 -3.14 33.05 -35.44
CA PHE A 318 -3.42 32.53 -34.08
C PHE A 318 -4.58 33.30 -33.40
N ASP A 319 -4.84 34.55 -33.79
CA ASP A 319 -5.77 35.45 -33.08
C ASP A 319 -7.28 35.19 -33.33
N LYS A 320 -7.67 34.20 -34.14
CA LYS A 320 -9.08 34.02 -34.54
C LYS A 320 -9.84 32.91 -33.80
N GLU A 321 -9.16 31.97 -33.14
CA GLU A 321 -9.82 30.86 -32.43
C GLU A 321 -9.38 30.81 -30.98
N THR A 322 -10.34 30.69 -30.07
CA THR A 322 -10.12 30.51 -28.65
C THR A 322 -9.66 29.09 -28.33
N GLU A 323 -8.63 28.97 -27.48
CA GLU A 323 -8.16 27.69 -26.97
C GLU A 323 -8.92 27.32 -25.69
N GLU A 324 -10.08 26.69 -25.86
CA GLU A 324 -11.00 26.39 -24.76
C GLU A 324 -10.67 25.08 -24.02
N LEU A 325 -9.97 24.15 -24.68
CA LEU A 325 -9.64 22.86 -24.08
C LEU A 325 -8.35 22.98 -23.29
N GLU A 326 -8.41 22.72 -21.99
CA GLU A 326 -7.23 22.69 -21.14
C GLU A 326 -6.54 21.32 -21.20
N GLY A 327 -5.27 21.26 -20.79
CA GLY A 327 -4.51 20.01 -20.71
C GLY A 327 -5.23 18.91 -19.90
N LYS A 328 -6.05 19.26 -18.90
CA LYS A 328 -6.86 18.26 -18.17
C LYS A 328 -7.87 17.57 -19.08
N ASP A 329 -8.56 18.32 -19.95
CA ASP A 329 -9.57 17.79 -20.86
C ASP A 329 -8.93 16.98 -21.97
N ILE A 330 -7.84 17.50 -22.53
CA ILE A 330 -7.05 16.84 -23.58
C ILE A 330 -6.53 15.48 -23.09
N TYR A 331 -5.87 15.46 -21.92
CA TYR A 331 -5.33 14.20 -21.37
C TYR A 331 -6.41 13.28 -20.79
N LYS A 332 -7.60 13.78 -20.46
CA LYS A 332 -8.78 12.94 -20.16
C LYS A 332 -9.26 12.21 -21.41
N GLU A 333 -9.37 12.91 -22.54
CA GLU A 333 -9.73 12.29 -23.82
C GLU A 333 -8.69 11.24 -24.24
N PHE A 334 -7.39 11.55 -24.16
CA PHE A 334 -6.33 10.57 -24.40
C PHE A 334 -6.45 9.32 -23.50
N LYS A 335 -6.78 9.49 -22.22
CA LYS A 335 -6.97 8.38 -21.29
C LYS A 335 -8.14 7.47 -21.70
N LEU A 336 -9.23 8.03 -22.22
CA LEU A 336 -10.37 7.25 -22.76
C LEU A 336 -9.98 6.47 -24.02
N ARG A 337 -9.06 7.00 -24.83
CA ARG A 337 -8.52 6.32 -26.01
C ARG A 337 -7.52 5.21 -25.65
N GLY A 338 -6.92 5.24 -24.47
CA GLY A 338 -5.99 4.23 -23.97
C GLY A 338 -4.56 4.73 -23.76
N TYR A 339 -4.30 6.02 -23.94
CA TYR A 339 -3.00 6.63 -23.64
C TYR A 339 -2.96 7.08 -22.18
N GLN A 340 -2.00 6.59 -21.41
CA GLN A 340 -1.80 6.95 -20.00
C GLN A 340 -0.53 7.82 -19.82
N TYR A 341 -0.35 8.82 -20.67
CA TYR A 341 0.78 9.76 -20.60
C TYR A 341 0.97 10.35 -19.19
N LYS A 342 2.23 10.58 -18.79
CA LYS A 342 2.64 11.21 -17.51
C LYS A 342 3.87 12.10 -17.72
N GLY A 343 4.16 12.93 -16.72
CA GLY A 343 5.39 13.74 -16.69
C GLY A 343 5.56 14.63 -17.93
N LEU A 344 6.72 14.51 -18.59
CA LEU A 344 7.09 15.33 -19.76
C LEU A 344 6.17 15.11 -20.98
N PHE A 345 5.52 13.95 -21.08
CA PHE A 345 4.56 13.66 -22.15
C PHE A 345 3.17 14.26 -21.90
N ARG A 346 2.98 14.95 -20.76
CA ARG A 346 1.80 15.79 -20.48
C ARG A 346 2.15 17.27 -20.58
N SER A 347 2.51 17.72 -21.79
CA SER A 347 2.97 19.10 -22.01
C SER A 347 2.08 19.91 -22.94
N ILE A 348 1.03 19.34 -23.53
CA ILE A 348 -0.02 20.13 -24.21
C ILE A 348 -0.80 20.90 -23.13
N ARG A 349 -0.67 22.23 -23.14
CA ARG A 349 -1.31 23.14 -22.20
C ARG A 349 -2.77 23.36 -22.57
N SER A 350 -3.00 23.66 -23.85
CA SER A 350 -4.29 24.12 -24.35
C SER A 350 -4.44 23.79 -25.83
N ALA A 351 -5.69 23.64 -26.27
CA ALA A 351 -6.03 23.43 -27.67
C ALA A 351 -7.38 24.07 -28.02
N SER A 352 -7.53 24.43 -29.29
CA SER A 352 -8.79 24.83 -29.91
C SER A 352 -9.82 23.69 -29.94
N VAL A 353 -11.11 24.02 -29.97
CA VAL A 353 -12.21 23.04 -30.11
C VAL A 353 -12.13 22.29 -31.46
N SER A 354 -11.65 22.96 -32.50
CA SER A 354 -11.35 22.36 -33.81
C SER A 354 -10.19 21.35 -33.76
N ARG A 355 -9.42 21.31 -32.66
CA ARG A 355 -8.27 20.43 -32.43
C ARG A 355 -7.16 20.65 -33.44
N GLU A 356 -7.06 21.85 -34.00
CA GLU A 356 -6.05 22.22 -35.01
C GLU A 356 -4.93 23.07 -34.41
N LYS A 357 -5.25 23.97 -33.48
CA LYS A 357 -4.28 24.84 -32.80
C LYS A 357 -4.14 24.47 -31.33
N GLY A 358 -2.97 24.74 -30.76
CA GLY A 358 -2.73 24.66 -29.33
C GLY A 358 -1.36 25.18 -28.90
N HIS A 359 -1.05 25.01 -27.62
CA HIS A 359 0.24 25.35 -27.03
C HIS A 359 0.87 24.17 -26.30
N ILE A 360 2.17 23.97 -26.51
CA ILE A 360 3.00 22.95 -25.84
C ILE A 360 3.99 23.63 -24.91
N GLU A 361 4.09 23.17 -23.67
CA GLU A 361 5.09 23.61 -22.70
C GLU A 361 6.46 22.95 -23.00
N TRP A 362 7.49 23.75 -23.23
CA TRP A 362 8.86 23.26 -23.40
C TRP A 362 9.51 22.97 -22.04
N LYS A 363 9.97 21.72 -21.86
CA LYS A 363 10.60 21.23 -20.61
C LYS A 363 12.02 20.70 -20.81
N GLY A 364 12.74 21.18 -21.83
CA GLY A 364 14.14 20.80 -22.06
C GLY A 364 14.36 19.40 -22.63
N ASN A 365 13.33 18.75 -23.19
CA ASN A 365 13.44 17.39 -23.73
C ASN A 365 12.81 17.31 -25.14
N TRP A 366 13.66 17.12 -26.15
CA TRP A 366 13.27 17.02 -27.56
C TRP A 366 12.35 15.82 -27.85
N VAL A 367 12.59 14.67 -27.20
CA VAL A 367 11.78 13.46 -27.39
C VAL A 367 10.34 13.73 -26.97
N ALA A 368 10.16 14.28 -25.77
CA ALA A 368 8.83 14.64 -25.27
C ALA A 368 8.19 15.72 -26.15
N TYR A 369 8.93 16.75 -26.55
CA TYR A 369 8.38 17.83 -27.38
C TYR A 369 7.86 17.34 -28.74
N ILE A 370 8.65 16.55 -29.47
CA ILE A 370 8.23 15.96 -30.75
C ILE A 370 7.05 14.99 -30.54
N ASP A 371 7.04 14.22 -29.45
CA ASP A 371 5.90 13.36 -29.14
C ASP A 371 4.62 14.15 -28.84
N ASN A 372 4.70 15.27 -28.12
CA ASN A 372 3.54 16.15 -27.92
C ASN A 372 3.03 16.76 -29.26
N ILE A 373 3.91 16.92 -30.26
CA ILE A 373 3.49 17.31 -31.62
C ILE A 373 2.75 16.14 -32.30
N PHE A 374 3.22 14.89 -32.16
CA PHE A 374 2.47 13.71 -32.63
C PHE A 374 1.10 13.59 -31.95
N GLN A 375 1.04 13.86 -30.65
CA GLN A 375 -0.21 13.86 -29.89
C GLN A 375 -1.23 14.83 -30.50
N MET A 376 -0.84 16.01 -31.00
CA MET A 376 -1.78 16.93 -31.66
C MET A 376 -2.49 16.32 -32.87
N LYS A 377 -1.77 15.55 -33.71
CA LYS A 377 -2.38 14.82 -34.83
C LYS A 377 -3.33 13.73 -34.35
N ILE A 378 -2.94 12.98 -33.32
CA ILE A 378 -3.79 11.93 -32.75
C ILE A 378 -5.05 12.55 -32.12
N PHE A 379 -4.91 13.69 -31.46
CA PHE A 379 -6.01 14.42 -30.83
C PHE A 379 -7.05 14.89 -31.86
N ASN A 380 -6.61 15.30 -33.05
CA ASN A 380 -7.49 15.74 -34.13
C ASN A 380 -8.45 14.64 -34.64
N LEU A 381 -8.12 13.35 -34.47
CA LEU A 381 -8.97 12.25 -34.93
C LEU A 381 -10.31 12.20 -34.17
N ASP A 382 -11.39 12.02 -34.92
CA ASP A 382 -12.74 11.88 -34.38
C ASP A 382 -13.14 10.44 -34.10
N THR A 383 -12.21 9.69 -33.50
CA THR A 383 -12.39 8.29 -33.10
C THR A 383 -11.77 8.08 -31.73
N ARG A 384 -12.39 7.25 -30.89
CA ARG A 384 -11.85 6.89 -29.56
C ARG A 384 -10.97 5.63 -29.57
N ASP A 385 -10.51 5.24 -30.75
CA ASP A 385 -9.61 4.12 -30.94
C ASP A 385 -8.17 4.52 -30.61
N LEU A 386 -7.32 3.51 -30.39
CA LEU A 386 -5.93 3.68 -30.01
C LEU A 386 -5.04 3.65 -31.26
N PHE A 387 -4.26 4.70 -31.50
CA PHE A 387 -3.37 4.83 -32.65
C PHE A 387 -1.90 4.96 -32.24
N VAL A 388 -0.98 4.53 -33.10
CA VAL A 388 0.45 4.83 -32.97
C VAL A 388 1.03 5.32 -34.29
N PRO A 389 2.13 6.10 -34.26
CA PRO A 389 2.88 6.45 -35.46
C PRO A 389 3.47 5.23 -36.16
N THR A 390 3.30 5.15 -37.49
CA THR A 390 3.86 4.10 -38.35
C THR A 390 4.78 4.65 -39.44
N GLY A 391 4.72 5.94 -39.75
CA GLY A 391 5.72 6.56 -40.60
C GLY A 391 5.59 8.08 -40.74
N ILE A 392 6.63 8.71 -41.26
CA ILE A 392 6.71 10.16 -41.51
C ILE A 392 7.27 10.35 -42.91
N GLN A 393 6.59 11.13 -43.75
CA GLN A 393 7.11 11.42 -45.09
C GLN A 393 8.31 12.35 -45.01
N LYS A 394 8.20 13.46 -44.27
CA LYS A 394 9.27 14.44 -44.09
C LYS A 394 9.17 15.06 -42.70
N LEU A 395 10.30 15.15 -42.01
CA LEU A 395 10.48 15.86 -40.75
C LEU A 395 11.63 16.84 -40.91
N VAL A 396 11.40 18.11 -40.59
CA VAL A 396 12.42 19.15 -40.57
C VAL A 396 12.59 19.63 -39.14
N ILE A 397 13.83 19.67 -38.65
CA ILE A 397 14.16 20.23 -37.34
C ILE A 397 15.14 21.38 -37.54
N ASP A 398 14.71 22.57 -37.13
CA ASP A 398 15.50 23.80 -37.09
C ASP A 398 15.81 24.17 -35.64
N THR A 399 17.03 23.87 -35.22
CA THR A 399 17.51 24.13 -33.86
C THR A 399 17.72 25.61 -33.60
N ASN A 400 18.15 26.36 -34.61
CA ASN A 400 18.46 27.78 -34.49
C ASN A 400 17.16 28.58 -34.28
N ALA A 401 16.13 28.32 -35.09
CA ALA A 401 14.83 28.95 -34.91
C ALA A 401 14.20 28.61 -33.57
N HIS A 402 14.32 27.34 -33.12
CA HIS A 402 13.84 26.92 -31.81
C HIS A 402 14.54 27.67 -30.67
N GLN A 403 15.86 27.76 -30.71
CA GLN A 403 16.65 28.44 -29.68
C GLN A 403 16.38 29.94 -29.65
N GLN A 404 16.29 30.59 -30.81
CA GLN A 404 15.94 32.02 -30.92
C GLN A 404 14.56 32.31 -30.33
N TYR A 405 13.57 31.46 -30.63
CA TYR A 405 12.24 31.60 -30.03
C TYR A 405 12.28 31.46 -28.51
N LEU A 406 12.98 30.46 -27.99
CA LEU A 406 13.10 30.24 -26.55
C LEU A 406 13.87 31.37 -25.82
N GLN A 407 14.75 32.10 -26.50
CA GLN A 407 15.43 33.28 -25.96
C GLN A 407 14.52 34.51 -25.90
N ASN A 408 13.63 34.66 -26.90
CA ASN A 408 12.72 35.80 -27.00
C ASN A 408 11.52 35.73 -26.05
N VAL A 409 11.16 34.52 -25.57
CA VAL A 409 10.06 34.33 -24.63
C VAL A 409 10.51 34.64 -23.20
N SER A 410 9.99 35.72 -22.62
CA SER A 410 10.35 36.22 -21.28
C SER A 410 9.71 35.47 -20.10
N SER A 411 8.75 34.57 -20.36
CA SER A 411 8.02 33.85 -19.32
C SER A 411 8.86 32.73 -18.68
N THR A 412 8.68 32.52 -17.37
CA THR A 412 9.31 31.42 -16.61
C THR A 412 8.95 30.04 -17.17
N LYS A 413 7.75 29.89 -17.73
CA LYS A 413 7.32 28.73 -18.51
C LYS A 413 7.26 29.09 -19.98
N LYS A 414 7.98 28.35 -20.81
CA LYS A 414 8.09 28.61 -22.25
C LYS A 414 7.00 27.82 -22.99
N TYR A 415 6.02 28.53 -23.53
CA TYR A 415 4.94 27.94 -24.31
C TYR A 415 5.19 28.14 -25.80
N ILE A 416 5.10 27.05 -26.54
CA ILE A 416 5.35 27.02 -27.97
C ILE A 416 4.02 26.76 -28.70
N PRO A 417 3.62 27.63 -29.64
CA PRO A 417 2.45 27.40 -30.46
C PRO A 417 2.65 26.19 -31.39
N VAL A 418 1.62 25.38 -31.53
CA VAL A 418 1.55 24.24 -32.45
C VAL A 418 0.28 24.34 -33.29
N GLN A 419 0.41 24.06 -34.59
CA GLN A 419 -0.71 24.06 -35.52
C GLN A 419 -0.69 22.83 -36.41
N PHE A 420 -1.83 22.18 -36.54
CA PHE A 420 -2.11 21.11 -37.47
C PHE A 420 -2.90 21.64 -38.67
N PHE A 421 -2.36 21.48 -39.86
CA PHE A 421 -2.96 21.86 -41.12
C PHE A 421 -3.56 20.63 -41.79
N LYS A 422 -4.86 20.42 -41.58
CA LYS A 422 -5.60 19.24 -42.04
C LYS A 422 -5.50 19.03 -43.56
N ASN A 423 -5.62 20.09 -44.35
CA ASN A 423 -5.67 20.03 -45.82
C ASN A 423 -4.38 19.52 -46.47
N VAL A 424 -3.23 19.74 -45.83
CA VAL A 424 -1.90 19.31 -46.33
C VAL A 424 -1.29 18.19 -45.47
N ASP A 425 -2.02 17.73 -44.46
CA ASP A 425 -1.59 16.77 -43.45
C ASP A 425 -0.20 17.11 -42.88
N MET A 426 -0.09 18.32 -42.32
CA MET A 426 1.17 18.86 -41.80
C MET A 426 0.98 19.37 -40.38
N ILE A 427 1.93 19.08 -39.49
CA ILE A 427 1.98 19.63 -38.13
C ILE A 427 3.20 20.53 -38.05
N ALA A 428 3.01 21.77 -37.62
CA ALA A 428 4.08 22.74 -37.49
C ALA A 428 4.10 23.29 -36.07
N ALA A 429 5.28 23.29 -35.46
CA ALA A 429 5.58 23.97 -34.21
C ALA A 429 6.92 24.68 -34.36
N VAL A 430 7.27 25.55 -33.42
CA VAL A 430 8.51 26.31 -33.53
C VAL A 430 9.73 25.37 -33.59
N GLY A 431 10.47 25.45 -34.69
CA GLY A 431 11.66 24.63 -34.98
C GLY A 431 11.38 23.20 -35.43
N VAL A 432 10.12 22.78 -35.60
CA VAL A 432 9.76 21.42 -36.05
C VAL A 432 8.59 21.45 -37.02
N GLU A 433 8.80 20.90 -38.22
CA GLU A 433 7.74 20.73 -39.24
C GLU A 433 7.66 19.27 -39.67
N ILE A 434 6.45 18.70 -39.59
CA ILE A 434 6.19 17.27 -39.85
C ILE A 434 5.15 17.17 -40.95
N HIS A 435 5.52 16.56 -42.07
CA HIS A 435 4.63 16.30 -43.20
C HIS A 435 4.21 14.83 -43.23
N LYS A 436 2.90 14.61 -43.35
CA LYS A 436 2.22 13.32 -43.45
C LYS A 436 2.69 12.33 -42.39
N LEU A 437 2.28 12.58 -41.15
CA LEU A 437 2.42 11.62 -40.05
C LEU A 437 1.40 10.49 -40.23
N ARG A 438 1.87 9.33 -40.68
CA ARG A 438 1.07 8.11 -40.80
C ARG A 438 0.90 7.47 -39.43
N ILE A 439 -0.33 7.10 -39.14
CA ILE A 439 -0.75 6.45 -37.91
C ILE A 439 -1.56 5.20 -38.22
N SER A 440 -1.57 4.24 -37.31
CA SER A 440 -2.35 3.00 -37.46
C SER A 440 -2.98 2.59 -36.14
N GLU A 441 -4.19 2.02 -36.23
CA GLU A 441 -4.96 1.56 -35.08
C GLU A 441 -4.32 0.31 -34.46
N ILE A 442 -4.29 0.23 -33.13
CA ILE A 442 -3.83 -0.92 -32.35
C ILE A 442 -4.97 -1.42 -31.46
N ALA A 443 -5.10 -2.75 -31.33
CA ALA A 443 -6.03 -3.37 -30.40
C ALA A 443 -5.66 -3.08 -28.94
N LYS A 444 -6.65 -2.63 -28.16
CA LYS A 444 -6.54 -2.44 -26.71
C LYS A 444 -6.48 -3.78 -25.98
N LYS A 445 -5.82 -3.81 -24.82
CA LYS A 445 -5.88 -4.99 -23.94
C LYS A 445 -7.30 -5.27 -23.47
N ARG A 446 -7.60 -6.55 -23.27
CA ARG A 446 -8.84 -6.97 -22.63
C ARG A 446 -8.84 -6.51 -21.16
N PRO A 447 -9.94 -5.95 -20.65
CA PRO A 447 -10.12 -5.81 -19.21
C PRO A 447 -10.03 -7.19 -18.54
N ILE A 448 -9.48 -7.23 -17.32
CA ILE A 448 -9.13 -8.49 -16.62
C ILE A 448 -10.36 -9.21 -16.07
N SER A 449 -11.46 -8.48 -15.79
CA SER A 449 -12.71 -9.09 -15.33
C SER A 449 -13.93 -8.35 -15.87
N ASP A 450 -14.99 -9.11 -16.10
CA ASP A 450 -16.31 -8.55 -16.35
C ASP A 450 -16.98 -8.19 -15.03
N PRO A 451 -17.71 -7.07 -14.95
CA PRO A 451 -18.51 -6.75 -13.79
C PRO A 451 -19.63 -7.80 -13.62
N VAL A 452 -19.84 -8.20 -12.37
CA VAL A 452 -20.90 -9.13 -11.98
C VAL A 452 -22.12 -8.34 -11.49
N ILE A 453 -23.32 -8.86 -11.76
CA ILE A 453 -24.58 -8.27 -11.28
C ILE A 453 -25.21 -9.23 -10.28
N GLU A 454 -25.65 -8.69 -9.15
CA GLU A 454 -26.34 -9.43 -8.10
C GLU A 454 -27.72 -8.82 -7.84
N GLU A 455 -28.73 -9.66 -7.63
CA GLU A 455 -30.09 -9.24 -7.31
C GLU A 455 -30.36 -9.39 -5.81
N TYR A 456 -30.93 -8.37 -5.17
CA TYR A 456 -31.39 -8.45 -3.77
C TYR A 456 -32.78 -9.07 -3.68
N LYS A 457 -32.89 -10.23 -3.03
CA LYS A 457 -34.16 -10.95 -2.86
C LYS A 457 -34.38 -11.34 -1.40
N PHE A 458 -35.64 -11.30 -0.97
CA PHE A 458 -36.01 -11.83 0.35
C PHE A 458 -35.82 -13.35 0.36
N THR A 459 -35.06 -13.82 1.35
CA THR A 459 -34.84 -15.24 1.60
C THR A 459 -35.38 -15.61 2.97
N ALA A 460 -36.37 -16.50 3.00
CA ALA A 460 -36.91 -17.04 4.24
C ALA A 460 -35.87 -17.95 4.91
N TYR A 461 -35.79 -17.86 6.24
CA TYR A 461 -34.81 -18.59 7.04
C TYR A 461 -35.15 -20.08 7.17
N ARG A 462 -36.41 -20.42 7.47
CA ARG A 462 -36.83 -21.77 7.84
C ARG A 462 -37.98 -22.29 6.98
N ASP A 463 -37.83 -22.19 5.66
CA ASP A 463 -38.82 -22.64 4.68
C ASP A 463 -38.56 -24.05 4.14
N LYS A 464 -37.40 -24.66 4.44
CA LYS A 464 -36.96 -25.96 3.90
C LYS A 464 -37.05 -26.02 2.37
N LYS A 465 -36.94 -24.87 1.71
CA LYS A 465 -37.08 -24.77 0.26
C LYS A 465 -35.90 -25.46 -0.43
N GLU A 466 -36.21 -26.18 -1.50
CA GLU A 466 -35.20 -26.75 -2.38
C GLU A 466 -34.41 -25.63 -3.08
N THR A 467 -33.10 -25.60 -2.86
CA THR A 467 -32.19 -24.51 -3.25
C THR A 467 -30.85 -25.09 -3.71
N SER A 468 -30.15 -24.42 -4.63
CA SER A 468 -28.83 -24.88 -5.08
C SER A 468 -27.78 -24.87 -3.96
N LEU A 469 -26.82 -25.81 -3.99
CA LEU A 469 -25.75 -25.89 -2.97
C LEU A 469 -24.98 -24.56 -2.86
N ARG A 470 -24.66 -23.94 -4.00
CA ARG A 470 -23.93 -22.65 -4.04
C ARG A 470 -24.71 -21.54 -3.34
N GLU A 471 -26.03 -21.45 -3.57
CA GLU A 471 -26.88 -20.48 -2.88
C GLU A 471 -26.95 -20.73 -1.38
N ILE A 472 -27.09 -21.99 -0.93
CA ILE A 472 -27.12 -22.33 0.51
C ILE A 472 -25.82 -21.91 1.22
N LEU A 473 -24.67 -22.20 0.59
CA LEU A 473 -23.37 -21.80 1.12
C LEU A 473 -23.21 -20.27 1.12
N THR A 474 -23.63 -19.60 0.04
CA THR A 474 -23.60 -18.14 -0.09
C THR A 474 -24.42 -17.48 1.01
N LEU A 475 -25.66 -17.94 1.22
CA LEU A 475 -26.53 -17.47 2.30
C LEU A 475 -25.89 -17.68 3.67
N SER A 476 -25.31 -18.86 3.91
CA SER A 476 -24.69 -19.20 5.20
C SER A 476 -23.46 -18.32 5.50
N VAL A 477 -22.63 -18.07 4.50
CA VAL A 477 -21.46 -17.17 4.61
C VAL A 477 -21.90 -15.72 4.79
N HIS A 478 -22.88 -15.24 4.02
CA HIS A 478 -23.41 -13.88 4.14
C HIS A 478 -24.04 -13.61 5.51
N ILE A 479 -24.84 -14.56 6.03
CA ILE A 479 -25.40 -14.48 7.38
C ILE A 479 -24.26 -14.42 8.41
N THR A 480 -23.22 -15.23 8.25
CA THR A 480 -22.09 -15.25 9.19
C THR A 480 -21.32 -13.93 9.19
N LEU A 481 -20.96 -13.40 8.02
CA LEU A 481 -20.22 -12.14 7.88
C LEU A 481 -21.01 -10.93 8.38
N GLU A 482 -22.33 -10.91 8.17
CA GLU A 482 -23.20 -9.85 8.68
C GLU A 482 -23.28 -9.86 10.22
N ASN A 483 -23.25 -11.04 10.83
CA ASN A 483 -23.36 -11.20 12.28
C ASN A 483 -22.01 -11.14 13.02
N ILE A 484 -20.91 -11.41 12.32
CA ILE A 484 -19.55 -11.37 12.86
C ILE A 484 -18.68 -10.62 11.85
N PRO A 485 -18.70 -9.26 11.86
CA PRO A 485 -17.92 -8.46 10.93
C PRO A 485 -16.42 -8.71 11.17
N MET A 486 -15.71 -9.14 10.13
CA MET A 486 -14.27 -9.39 10.20
C MET A 486 -13.61 -9.23 8.84
N ILE A 487 -12.33 -8.85 8.87
CA ILE A 487 -11.49 -8.72 7.67
C ILE A 487 -10.94 -10.10 7.26
N LYS A 488 -10.64 -10.99 8.21
CA LYS A 488 -10.13 -12.34 7.92
C LYS A 488 -11.11 -13.41 8.39
N MET A 489 -11.74 -14.11 7.44
CA MET A 489 -12.72 -15.16 7.72
C MET A 489 -12.05 -16.53 7.68
N LYS A 490 -11.88 -17.13 8.86
CA LYS A 490 -11.41 -18.50 9.00
C LYS A 490 -12.55 -19.50 8.96
N THR A 491 -12.48 -20.50 8.09
CA THR A 491 -13.49 -21.57 8.01
C THR A 491 -12.85 -22.93 8.25
N ILE A 492 -13.58 -23.83 8.89
CA ILE A 492 -13.19 -25.24 9.07
C ILE A 492 -14.26 -26.16 8.51
N GLU A 493 -13.89 -27.09 7.65
CA GLU A 493 -14.70 -28.23 7.24
C GLU A 493 -14.15 -29.50 7.91
N LEU A 494 -14.90 -30.10 8.83
CA LEU A 494 -14.49 -31.33 9.51
C LEU A 494 -15.03 -32.55 8.77
N VAL A 495 -14.13 -33.41 8.29
CA VAL A 495 -14.45 -34.67 7.64
C VAL A 495 -13.91 -35.81 8.49
N THR A 496 -14.81 -36.65 9.01
CA THR A 496 -14.47 -37.83 9.82
C THR A 496 -14.47 -39.09 8.96
N ASP A 497 -13.81 -40.16 9.44
CA ASP A 497 -13.73 -41.43 8.71
C ASP A 497 -15.11 -42.08 8.48
N GLU A 498 -16.10 -41.75 9.33
CA GLU A 498 -17.49 -42.25 9.23
C GLU A 498 -18.30 -41.57 8.11
N ASP A 499 -17.89 -40.39 7.66
CA ASP A 499 -18.65 -39.59 6.72
C ASP A 499 -18.52 -40.10 5.26
N ASN A 500 -17.44 -40.83 4.96
CA ASN A 500 -17.13 -41.44 3.66
C ASN A 500 -17.30 -40.50 2.44
N ILE A 501 -16.62 -39.36 2.46
CA ILE A 501 -16.81 -38.25 1.51
C ILE A 501 -15.68 -38.20 0.48
N SER A 502 -16.04 -38.10 -0.81
CA SER A 502 -15.10 -37.87 -1.91
C SER A 502 -14.70 -36.39 -2.01
N THR A 503 -13.56 -36.11 -2.64
CA THR A 503 -13.01 -34.75 -2.83
C THR A 503 -13.98 -33.81 -3.55
N GLU A 504 -14.77 -34.32 -4.50
CA GLU A 504 -15.78 -33.57 -5.26
C GLU A 504 -16.96 -33.10 -4.39
N LYS A 505 -17.23 -33.79 -3.29
CA LYS A 505 -18.33 -33.47 -2.38
C LYS A 505 -17.95 -32.45 -1.29
N LEU A 506 -16.69 -32.01 -1.23
CA LEU A 506 -16.24 -30.98 -0.31
C LEU A 506 -16.83 -29.61 -0.65
N VAL A 507 -17.19 -28.84 0.37
CA VAL A 507 -17.75 -27.49 0.18
C VAL A 507 -16.70 -26.38 0.28
N SER A 508 -15.55 -26.65 0.87
CA SER A 508 -14.45 -25.69 1.04
C SER A 508 -14.02 -24.97 -0.24
N PRO A 509 -13.87 -25.62 -1.42
CA PRO A 509 -13.54 -24.91 -2.66
C PRO A 509 -14.60 -23.89 -3.08
N MET A 510 -15.89 -24.20 -2.92
CA MET A 510 -16.98 -23.28 -3.23
C MET A 510 -17.01 -22.10 -2.25
N ILE A 511 -16.74 -22.34 -0.97
CA ILE A 511 -16.66 -21.29 0.05
C ILE A 511 -15.50 -20.34 -0.24
N LEU A 512 -14.34 -20.86 -0.64
CA LEU A 512 -13.20 -20.03 -1.04
C LEU A 512 -13.57 -19.10 -2.20
N ASP A 513 -14.30 -19.60 -3.18
CA ASP A 513 -14.76 -18.81 -4.34
C ASP A 513 -15.78 -17.73 -3.92
N ILE A 514 -16.72 -18.06 -3.02
CA ILE A 514 -17.68 -17.10 -2.44
C ILE A 514 -16.93 -15.98 -1.67
N LEU A 515 -15.97 -16.34 -0.82
CA LEU A 515 -15.23 -15.36 -0.02
C LEU A 515 -14.33 -14.46 -0.86
N LYS A 516 -13.74 -14.97 -1.96
CA LYS A 516 -12.96 -14.15 -2.89
C LYS A 516 -13.77 -13.06 -3.59
N ASN A 517 -15.07 -13.28 -3.75
CA ASN A 517 -15.99 -12.30 -4.34
C ASN A 517 -16.50 -11.28 -3.32
N SER A 518 -16.26 -11.49 -2.02
CA SER A 518 -16.63 -10.53 -0.97
C SER A 518 -15.57 -9.43 -0.83
N PRO A 519 -15.95 -8.14 -0.94
CA PRO A 519 -15.00 -7.04 -0.79
C PRO A 519 -14.46 -6.98 0.64
N LEU A 520 -13.17 -6.67 0.78
CA LEU A 520 -12.49 -6.45 2.08
C LEU A 520 -12.45 -7.68 3.02
N VAL A 521 -12.68 -8.89 2.49
CA VAL A 521 -12.58 -10.15 3.24
C VAL A 521 -11.43 -11.02 2.71
N GLU A 522 -10.51 -11.40 3.59
CA GLU A 522 -9.47 -12.39 3.34
C GLU A 522 -9.96 -13.78 3.77
N ALA A 523 -9.88 -14.75 2.87
CA ALA A 523 -10.34 -16.11 3.09
C ALA A 523 -9.23 -17.00 3.67
N ASP A 524 -9.50 -17.65 4.80
CA ASP A 524 -8.62 -18.67 5.42
C ASP A 524 -9.41 -19.98 5.57
N VAL A 525 -9.42 -20.78 4.51
CA VAL A 525 -10.25 -21.98 4.39
C VAL A 525 -9.43 -23.21 4.78
N ASN A 526 -9.92 -23.95 5.77
CA ASN A 526 -9.23 -25.10 6.34
C ASN A 526 -10.11 -26.36 6.29
N ILE A 527 -9.50 -27.52 6.00
CA ILE A 527 -10.15 -28.82 6.04
C ILE A 527 -9.46 -29.66 7.12
N LEU A 528 -10.25 -30.22 8.05
CA LEU A 528 -9.78 -31.12 9.09
C LEU A 528 -10.13 -32.57 8.72
N VAL A 529 -9.12 -33.42 8.57
CA VAL A 529 -9.31 -34.84 8.18
C VAL A 529 -8.49 -35.75 9.08
N SER A 530 -9.07 -36.87 9.51
CA SER A 530 -8.39 -37.86 10.37
C SER A 530 -7.37 -38.74 9.63
N ARG A 531 -7.57 -38.99 8.32
CA ARG A 531 -6.63 -39.72 7.46
C ARG A 531 -6.55 -39.06 6.09
N ASN A 532 -5.34 -38.73 5.63
CA ASN A 532 -5.08 -37.99 4.39
C ASN A 532 -5.41 -38.81 3.11
N LYS A 533 -6.70 -38.95 2.80
CA LYS A 533 -7.20 -39.63 1.58
C LYS A 533 -7.64 -38.67 0.46
N LEU A 534 -7.59 -37.37 0.70
CA LEU A 534 -8.04 -36.35 -0.26
C LEU A 534 -6.94 -36.04 -1.30
N LYS A 535 -7.32 -35.93 -2.57
CA LYS A 535 -6.48 -35.54 -3.71
C LYS A 535 -7.08 -34.28 -4.38
N ASP A 536 -6.26 -33.55 -5.13
CA ASP A 536 -6.69 -32.43 -6.00
C ASP A 536 -7.34 -31.22 -5.28
N ILE A 537 -6.83 -30.85 -4.09
CA ILE A 537 -7.28 -29.66 -3.36
C ILE A 537 -6.53 -28.41 -3.85
N PRO A 538 -7.22 -27.27 -4.06
CA PRO A 538 -6.58 -26.00 -4.40
C PRO A 538 -5.47 -25.59 -3.40
N LYS A 539 -4.33 -25.09 -3.91
CA LYS A 539 -3.16 -24.69 -3.09
C LYS A 539 -3.45 -23.65 -1.99
N HIS A 540 -4.58 -22.95 -2.07
CA HIS A 540 -4.99 -21.92 -1.11
C HIS A 540 -5.84 -22.46 0.06
N ILE A 541 -6.13 -23.77 0.08
CA ILE A 541 -6.87 -24.42 1.16
C ILE A 541 -5.89 -25.24 2.01
N THR A 542 -5.91 -25.03 3.31
CA THR A 542 -5.03 -25.74 4.25
C THR A 542 -5.69 -27.03 4.71
N VAL A 543 -4.99 -28.16 4.59
CA VAL A 543 -5.46 -29.47 5.09
C VAL A 543 -4.66 -29.82 6.34
N LEU A 544 -5.35 -30.08 7.45
CA LEU A 544 -4.73 -30.35 8.75
C LEU A 544 -5.38 -31.58 9.40
N GLU A 545 -4.62 -32.26 10.25
CA GLU A 545 -5.20 -33.24 11.18
C GLU A 545 -5.80 -32.52 12.41
N PRO A 546 -6.91 -33.00 13.00
CA PRO A 546 -7.55 -32.36 14.15
C PRO A 546 -6.62 -32.10 15.34
N ASN A 547 -5.59 -32.95 15.52
CA ASN A 547 -4.64 -32.85 16.63
C ASN A 547 -3.55 -31.77 16.41
N MET A 548 -3.39 -31.31 15.17
CA MET A 548 -2.39 -30.29 14.80
C MET A 548 -2.90 -28.86 14.97
N VAL A 549 -4.20 -28.68 15.26
CA VAL A 549 -4.80 -27.37 15.49
C VAL A 549 -4.43 -26.88 16.89
N LYS A 550 -3.73 -25.75 16.97
CA LYS A 550 -3.28 -25.17 18.25
C LYS A 550 -4.48 -24.77 19.13
N THR A 551 -4.39 -25.03 20.43
CA THR A 551 -5.36 -24.56 21.43
C THR A 551 -5.45 -23.02 21.40
N GLY A 552 -6.62 -22.48 21.04
CA GLY A 552 -6.88 -21.04 20.88
C GLY A 552 -7.21 -20.61 19.44
N ASP A 553 -6.93 -21.46 18.46
CA ASP A 553 -7.22 -21.21 17.05
C ASP A 553 -8.70 -21.49 16.74
N THR A 554 -9.53 -20.46 16.88
CA THR A 554 -10.99 -20.57 16.87
C THR A 554 -11.59 -19.99 15.60
N THR A 555 -12.68 -20.59 15.12
CA THR A 555 -13.32 -20.25 13.85
C THR A 555 -14.72 -19.68 14.03
N PRO A 556 -15.09 -18.63 13.28
CA PRO A 556 -16.44 -18.09 13.24
C PRO A 556 -17.43 -18.94 12.44
N PHE A 557 -16.94 -19.76 11.49
CA PHE A 557 -17.77 -20.59 10.62
C PHE A 557 -17.18 -21.99 10.50
N ALA A 558 -17.96 -22.99 10.87
CA ALA A 558 -17.55 -24.38 10.84
C ALA A 558 -18.58 -25.23 10.10
N ILE A 559 -18.15 -26.24 9.35
CA ILE A 559 -19.00 -27.18 8.63
C ILE A 559 -18.74 -28.58 9.18
N GLY A 560 -19.81 -29.34 9.35
CA GLY A 560 -19.73 -30.74 9.70
C GLY A 560 -20.88 -31.56 9.13
N TYR A 561 -20.70 -32.87 9.18
CA TYR A 561 -21.59 -33.85 8.59
C TYR A 561 -22.34 -34.58 9.71
N GLY A 562 -23.66 -34.75 9.54
CA GLY A 562 -24.47 -35.53 10.49
C GLY A 562 -24.49 -35.00 11.93
N LEU A 563 -24.29 -33.69 12.16
CA LEU A 563 -24.08 -33.14 13.51
C LEU A 563 -25.30 -33.29 14.44
N LEU A 564 -26.50 -33.50 13.87
CA LEU A 564 -27.77 -33.60 14.58
C LEU A 564 -28.38 -35.02 14.57
N LYS A 565 -27.64 -36.03 14.10
CA LYS A 565 -28.12 -37.43 14.05
C LYS A 565 -28.18 -38.07 15.45
N ASN A 566 -29.18 -38.93 15.68
CA ASN A 566 -29.27 -39.79 16.89
C ASN A 566 -28.08 -40.79 16.92
N GLY A 567 -27.14 -40.64 17.85
CA GLY A 567 -25.95 -41.49 17.98
C GLY A 567 -24.75 -40.77 18.60
N GLU A 568 -23.60 -41.45 18.75
CA GLU A 568 -22.42 -40.93 19.47
C GLU A 568 -21.90 -39.58 18.95
N LYS A 569 -21.58 -38.71 19.91
CA LYS A 569 -21.65 -37.25 19.82
C LYS A 569 -20.28 -36.60 19.63
N ASP A 570 -19.34 -37.35 19.07
CA ASP A 570 -17.94 -36.99 19.05
C ASP A 570 -17.61 -35.92 18.01
N SER A 571 -18.22 -35.98 16.82
CA SER A 571 -17.96 -35.02 15.74
C SER A 571 -18.39 -33.59 16.11
N LEU A 572 -19.59 -33.40 16.68
CA LEU A 572 -20.04 -32.08 17.14
C LEU A 572 -19.18 -31.55 18.31
N LYS A 573 -18.83 -32.39 19.29
CA LYS A 573 -17.95 -31.98 20.40
C LYS A 573 -16.55 -31.59 19.90
N LYS A 574 -16.00 -32.35 18.94
CA LYS A 574 -14.72 -32.03 18.29
C LYS A 574 -14.82 -30.69 17.56
N LEU A 575 -15.85 -30.48 16.74
CA LEU A 575 -16.05 -29.23 16.00
C LEU A 575 -16.20 -28.02 16.94
N LEU A 576 -16.98 -28.15 18.01
CA LEU A 576 -17.21 -27.07 18.97
C LEU A 576 -15.94 -26.58 19.68
N ARG A 577 -14.92 -27.43 19.85
CA ARG A 577 -13.60 -27.03 20.40
C ARG A 577 -12.87 -26.02 19.52
N PHE A 578 -13.15 -26.04 18.21
CA PHE A 578 -12.54 -25.15 17.22
C PHE A 578 -13.42 -23.93 16.89
N THR A 579 -14.54 -23.71 17.59
CA THR A 579 -15.48 -22.62 17.30
C THR A 579 -15.35 -21.47 18.30
N LYS A 580 -15.43 -20.23 17.80
CA LYS A 580 -15.53 -19.02 18.63
C LYS A 580 -16.85 -18.97 19.39
N ASN A 581 -16.92 -18.06 20.35
CA ASN A 581 -18.19 -17.59 20.90
C ASN A 581 -19.01 -16.92 19.78
N ALA A 582 -20.34 -17.10 19.78
CA ALA A 582 -21.23 -16.63 18.71
C ALA A 582 -21.03 -17.24 17.31
N ALA A 583 -20.20 -18.28 17.17
CA ALA A 583 -19.89 -18.92 15.89
C ALA A 583 -21.10 -19.60 15.25
N PHE A 584 -21.03 -19.72 13.92
CA PHE A 584 -22.00 -20.42 13.10
C PHE A 584 -21.48 -21.80 12.70
N LEU A 585 -22.36 -22.80 12.76
CA LEU A 585 -22.08 -24.18 12.36
C LEU A 585 -23.06 -24.61 11.28
N LEU A 586 -22.58 -25.03 10.13
CA LEU A 586 -23.41 -25.59 9.07
C LEU A 586 -23.38 -27.12 9.17
N SER A 587 -24.54 -27.72 9.49
CA SER A 587 -24.70 -29.17 9.46
C SER A 587 -25.24 -29.62 8.11
N ARG A 588 -24.56 -30.59 7.50
CA ARG A 588 -25.03 -31.31 6.32
C ARG A 588 -25.62 -32.65 6.76
N GLU A 589 -26.93 -32.80 6.59
CA GLU A 589 -27.71 -33.97 7.02
C GLU A 589 -28.27 -34.72 5.80
N LYS A 590 -28.43 -36.04 5.89
CA LYS A 590 -29.19 -36.78 4.87
C LYS A 590 -30.67 -36.39 4.97
N LYS A 591 -31.35 -36.25 3.83
CA LYS A 591 -32.78 -35.94 3.80
C LYS A 591 -33.60 -36.98 4.58
N ASN A 592 -34.62 -36.52 5.29
CA ASN A 592 -35.50 -37.33 6.15
C ASN A 592 -34.84 -37.98 7.39
N THR A 593 -33.61 -37.61 7.76
CA THR A 593 -33.00 -38.06 9.03
C THR A 593 -33.77 -37.46 10.21
N GLN A 594 -34.11 -38.27 11.23
CA GLN A 594 -34.64 -37.77 12.49
C GLN A 594 -33.56 -36.97 13.24
N LEU A 595 -33.82 -35.68 13.45
CA LEU A 595 -32.91 -34.75 14.11
C LEU A 595 -33.11 -34.80 15.63
N ASP A 596 -32.02 -34.96 16.39
CA ASP A 596 -32.03 -34.88 17.85
C ASP A 596 -32.03 -33.40 18.30
N LEU A 597 -33.22 -32.81 18.44
CA LEU A 597 -33.37 -31.42 18.88
C LEU A 597 -32.92 -31.19 20.34
N SER A 598 -32.77 -32.24 21.15
CA SER A 598 -32.28 -32.11 22.54
C SER A 598 -30.84 -31.58 22.60
N ILE A 599 -30.05 -31.83 21.53
CA ILE A 599 -28.67 -31.36 21.37
C ILE A 599 -28.61 -29.83 21.35
N LEU A 600 -29.61 -29.17 20.76
CA LEU A 600 -29.65 -27.72 20.64
C LEU A 600 -29.69 -27.05 22.01
N GLN A 601 -30.47 -27.59 22.96
CA GLN A 601 -30.52 -27.09 24.33
C GLN A 601 -29.21 -27.40 25.06
N LYS A 602 -28.68 -28.62 24.93
CA LYS A 602 -27.46 -29.05 25.62
C LYS A 602 -26.23 -28.21 25.30
N PHE A 603 -26.06 -27.82 24.04
CA PHE A 603 -24.89 -27.05 23.58
C PHE A 603 -25.19 -25.58 23.29
N GLN A 604 -26.35 -25.07 23.72
CA GLN A 604 -26.78 -23.67 23.51
C GLN A 604 -26.75 -23.25 22.03
N LEU A 605 -27.22 -24.14 21.15
CA LEU A 605 -27.32 -23.90 19.71
C LEU A 605 -28.76 -23.48 19.34
N ARG A 606 -28.89 -22.64 18.33
CA ARG A 606 -30.18 -22.24 17.73
C ARG A 606 -30.13 -22.41 16.22
N ILE A 607 -31.22 -22.91 15.64
CA ILE A 607 -31.37 -23.03 14.19
C ILE A 607 -31.65 -21.66 13.60
N VAL A 608 -30.80 -21.23 12.66
CA VAL A 608 -30.87 -19.95 11.95
C VAL A 608 -31.39 -20.12 10.54
N LEU A 609 -30.95 -21.15 9.82
CA LEU A 609 -31.33 -21.41 8.42
C LEU A 609 -31.65 -22.89 8.24
N GLU A 610 -32.73 -23.21 7.55
CA GLU A 610 -33.08 -24.56 7.08
C GLU A 610 -33.40 -24.53 5.59
N LYS A 611 -32.56 -25.18 4.80
CA LYS A 611 -32.73 -25.36 3.36
C LYS A 611 -32.52 -26.83 2.99
N CYS A 612 -33.00 -27.22 1.82
CA CYS A 612 -32.80 -28.57 1.33
C CYS A 612 -32.22 -28.54 -0.08
N THR A 613 -31.45 -29.57 -0.43
CA THR A 613 -31.20 -29.96 -1.81
C THR A 613 -32.07 -31.18 -2.13
N PHE A 614 -31.90 -31.76 -3.32
CA PHE A 614 -32.61 -32.99 -3.68
C PHE A 614 -32.35 -34.13 -2.69
N GLU A 615 -31.10 -34.31 -2.23
CA GLU A 615 -30.66 -35.45 -1.40
C GLU A 615 -30.40 -35.10 0.08
N GLU A 616 -30.22 -33.82 0.43
CA GLU A 616 -29.66 -33.41 1.71
C GLU A 616 -30.44 -32.27 2.36
N SER A 617 -30.39 -32.21 3.69
CA SER A 617 -30.91 -31.11 4.51
C SER A 617 -29.74 -30.33 5.08
N TRP A 618 -29.77 -29.01 4.91
CA TRP A 618 -28.72 -28.09 5.32
C TRP A 618 -29.24 -27.19 6.43
N ILE A 619 -28.61 -27.26 7.60
CA ILE A 619 -29.06 -26.59 8.81
C ILE A 619 -27.94 -25.71 9.34
N LEU A 620 -28.13 -24.38 9.28
CA LEU A 620 -27.22 -23.43 9.90
C LEU A 620 -27.61 -23.23 11.36
N LEU A 621 -26.67 -23.46 12.24
CA LEU A 621 -26.79 -23.30 13.69
C LEU A 621 -25.95 -22.09 14.12
N LYS A 622 -26.43 -21.35 15.13
CA LYS A 622 -25.63 -20.34 15.83
C LYS A 622 -25.43 -20.75 17.28
N LYS A 623 -24.19 -20.63 17.76
CA LYS A 623 -23.84 -20.81 19.17
C LYS A 623 -24.19 -19.54 19.95
N ILE A 624 -25.00 -19.65 20.99
CA ILE A 624 -25.47 -18.48 21.76
C ILE A 624 -24.65 -18.35 23.04
N ASN A 625 -24.15 -17.14 23.34
CA ASN A 625 -23.39 -16.84 24.55
C ASN A 625 -24.08 -15.72 25.34
N LYS A 626 -24.89 -16.09 26.35
CA LYS A 626 -25.79 -15.20 27.14
C LYS A 626 -26.76 -14.35 26.29
N ILE A 627 -28.04 -14.47 26.58
CA ILE A 627 -29.10 -13.69 25.94
C ILE A 627 -28.89 -12.21 26.33
N PRO A 628 -28.78 -11.26 25.39
CA PRO A 628 -28.61 -9.85 25.73
C PRO A 628 -29.84 -9.34 26.49
N GLU A 629 -29.63 -8.85 27.72
CA GLU A 629 -30.66 -8.10 28.45
C GLU A 629 -30.75 -6.69 27.85
N GLN A 630 -31.77 -6.49 27.00
CA GLN A 630 -32.18 -5.23 26.38
C GLN A 630 -31.21 -4.59 25.38
N THR A 631 -31.73 -4.16 24.21
CA THR A 631 -31.00 -3.19 23.37
C THR A 631 -31.93 -2.46 22.42
N MET A 632 -31.92 -1.11 22.51
CA MET A 632 -32.42 -0.20 21.48
C MET A 632 -31.55 1.08 21.42
N ILE A 633 -31.17 1.45 20.19
CA ILE A 633 -30.71 2.76 19.63
C ILE A 633 -29.21 3.15 19.79
N LYS A 634 -28.69 4.03 18.91
CA LYS A 634 -27.57 3.87 17.93
C LYS A 634 -26.38 4.88 18.07
N GLU A 635 -25.24 4.51 17.43
CA GLU A 635 -23.97 5.25 17.08
C GLU A 635 -22.90 5.44 18.20
N PRO A 636 -21.58 5.54 17.93
CA PRO A 636 -20.69 4.86 16.97
C PRO A 636 -19.92 3.70 17.64
N GLY A 637 -19.96 2.50 17.05
CA GLY A 637 -19.41 1.26 17.64
C GLY A 637 -20.37 0.06 17.46
N GLY A 638 -20.89 -0.13 16.24
CA GLY A 638 -22.09 -0.89 15.89
C GLY A 638 -22.12 -2.42 16.11
N ASN A 639 -21.47 -2.95 17.14
CA ASN A 639 -21.45 -4.38 17.44
C ASN A 639 -22.64 -4.88 18.32
N ILE A 640 -23.62 -4.04 18.64
CA ILE A 640 -24.64 -4.34 19.68
C ILE A 640 -26.10 -4.07 19.25
N PHE A 641 -26.46 -4.05 17.96
CA PHE A 641 -27.86 -3.87 17.55
C PHE A 641 -28.49 -5.12 16.91
N ARG A 642 -29.81 -5.26 17.08
CA ARG A 642 -30.66 -6.26 16.41
C ARG A 642 -31.81 -5.52 15.75
N ALA A 643 -31.88 -5.56 14.43
CA ALA A 643 -32.93 -4.93 13.64
C ALA A 643 -34.08 -5.92 13.42
N VAL A 644 -35.31 -5.45 13.66
CA VAL A 644 -36.56 -6.17 13.38
C VAL A 644 -37.41 -5.30 12.46
N LEU A 645 -37.53 -5.70 11.21
CA LEU A 645 -38.39 -5.06 10.21
C LEU A 645 -39.67 -5.89 10.06
N ILE A 646 -40.81 -5.33 10.42
CA ILE A 646 -42.11 -5.98 10.30
C ILE A 646 -42.79 -5.46 9.03
N GLN A 647 -42.89 -6.30 7.99
CA GLN A 647 -43.57 -5.97 6.73
C GLN A 647 -45.01 -6.50 6.68
N ASP A 648 -45.37 -7.40 7.60
CA ASP A 648 -46.74 -7.89 7.74
C ASP A 648 -47.59 -6.87 8.50
N LEU A 649 -48.53 -6.23 7.79
CA LEU A 649 -49.45 -5.24 8.37
C LEU A 649 -50.45 -5.86 9.38
N GLN A 650 -50.64 -7.19 9.33
CA GLN A 650 -51.52 -7.90 10.27
C GLN A 650 -50.77 -8.46 11.47
N ALA A 651 -49.44 -8.34 11.52
CA ALA A 651 -48.66 -8.81 12.66
C ALA A 651 -48.92 -7.96 13.92
N PRO A 652 -48.88 -8.58 15.12
CA PRO A 652 -49.00 -7.84 16.37
C PRO A 652 -47.86 -6.82 16.51
N LYS A 653 -48.10 -5.74 17.27
CA LYS A 653 -47.05 -4.78 17.62
C LYS A 653 -45.87 -5.50 18.26
N PHE A 654 -44.65 -5.06 17.93
CA PHE A 654 -43.41 -5.63 18.43
C PHE A 654 -43.42 -5.74 19.97
N SER A 655 -43.09 -6.92 20.49
CA SER A 655 -43.00 -7.17 21.93
C SER A 655 -42.07 -8.33 22.23
N LEU A 656 -41.12 -8.13 23.15
CA LEU A 656 -40.21 -9.18 23.63
C LEU A 656 -40.93 -10.29 24.41
N LYS A 657 -42.18 -10.05 24.85
CA LYS A 657 -42.98 -11.04 25.57
C LYS A 657 -43.71 -11.99 24.63
N LEU A 658 -43.91 -11.60 23.36
CA LEU A 658 -44.63 -12.41 22.39
C LEU A 658 -43.71 -13.49 21.81
N PRO A 659 -44.12 -14.78 21.85
CA PRO A 659 -43.33 -15.88 21.32
C PRO A 659 -42.92 -15.72 19.85
N LEU A 660 -43.69 -14.99 19.05
CA LEU A 660 -43.39 -14.69 17.65
C LEU A 660 -42.06 -13.94 17.48
N PHE A 661 -41.80 -12.95 18.34
CA PHE A 661 -40.61 -12.12 18.29
C PHE A 661 -39.49 -12.67 19.18
N SER A 662 -39.81 -13.16 20.39
CA SER A 662 -38.80 -13.65 21.32
C SER A 662 -38.05 -14.86 20.77
N LYS A 663 -38.74 -15.83 20.17
CA LYS A 663 -38.10 -17.00 19.54
C LYS A 663 -37.15 -16.61 18.39
N GLN A 664 -37.50 -15.58 17.62
CA GLN A 664 -36.63 -15.10 16.55
C GLN A 664 -35.43 -14.35 17.12
N LEU A 665 -35.63 -13.48 18.11
CA LEU A 665 -34.53 -12.73 18.74
C LEU A 665 -33.57 -13.61 19.54
N GLU A 666 -34.02 -14.76 20.05
CA GLU A 666 -33.15 -15.79 20.63
C GLU A 666 -32.13 -16.35 19.63
N THR A 667 -32.36 -16.24 18.32
CA THR A 667 -31.36 -16.57 17.29
C THR A 667 -30.23 -15.54 17.20
N ASP A 668 -30.39 -14.41 17.87
CA ASP A 668 -29.38 -13.35 18.01
C ASP A 668 -28.91 -12.79 16.66
N LEU A 669 -29.75 -12.81 15.62
CA LEU A 669 -29.38 -12.29 14.30
C LEU A 669 -29.46 -10.77 14.23
N VAL A 670 -28.47 -10.14 13.60
CA VAL A 670 -28.42 -8.68 13.40
C VAL A 670 -29.61 -8.18 12.58
N THR A 671 -30.03 -8.89 11.53
CA THR A 671 -31.16 -8.50 10.67
C THR A 671 -32.27 -9.56 10.67
N ASN A 672 -33.49 -9.12 10.99
CA ASN A 672 -34.68 -9.95 11.03
C ASN A 672 -35.81 -9.24 10.29
N VAL A 673 -36.32 -9.84 9.23
CA VAL A 673 -37.46 -9.32 8.45
C VAL A 673 -38.61 -10.29 8.59
N LEU A 674 -39.76 -9.80 9.05
CA LEU A 674 -41.01 -10.56 9.13
C LEU A 674 -41.88 -10.22 7.92
N ARG A 675 -42.15 -11.21 7.08
CA ARG A 675 -43.13 -11.13 5.96
C ARG A 675 -44.46 -11.77 6.33
N PRO A 676 -45.54 -11.45 5.59
CA PRO A 676 -46.85 -12.06 5.78
C PRO A 676 -46.80 -13.58 5.89
N GLY A 677 -47.61 -14.13 6.80
CA GLY A 677 -47.65 -15.58 7.07
C GLY A 677 -46.65 -16.05 8.14
N ASN A 678 -46.20 -15.14 9.03
CA ASN A 678 -45.21 -15.43 10.08
C ASN A 678 -43.86 -15.95 9.55
N ILE A 679 -43.42 -15.44 8.39
CA ILE A 679 -42.20 -15.89 7.73
C ILE A 679 -41.03 -14.96 8.07
N TRP A 680 -40.08 -15.47 8.84
CA TRP A 680 -38.83 -14.76 9.15
C TRP A 680 -37.77 -14.98 8.07
N GLY A 681 -37.02 -13.94 7.74
CA GLY A 681 -35.95 -13.97 6.75
C GLY A 681 -35.09 -12.71 6.74
N SER A 682 -34.31 -12.55 5.68
CA SER A 682 -33.55 -11.33 5.37
C SER A 682 -33.45 -11.12 3.86
N TYR A 683 -33.14 -9.89 3.44
CA TYR A 683 -32.80 -9.61 2.04
C TYR A 683 -31.34 -10.00 1.80
N ARG A 684 -31.10 -10.78 0.76
CA ARG A 684 -29.76 -11.27 0.40
C ARG A 684 -29.52 -11.04 -1.09
N HIS A 685 -28.31 -10.62 -1.42
CA HIS A 685 -27.86 -10.53 -2.80
C HIS A 685 -27.53 -11.93 -3.32
N GLN A 686 -27.97 -12.23 -4.52
CA GLN A 686 -27.75 -13.48 -5.22
C GLN A 686 -27.15 -13.19 -6.59
N LEU A 687 -26.17 -13.99 -6.98
CA LEU A 687 -25.55 -13.90 -8.31
C LEU A 687 -26.61 -14.13 -9.38
N LEU A 688 -26.74 -13.19 -10.33
CA LEU A 688 -27.57 -13.45 -11.50
C LEU A 688 -26.93 -14.55 -12.36
N PRO A 689 -27.72 -15.51 -12.86
CA PRO A 689 -27.19 -16.52 -13.75
C PRO A 689 -26.58 -15.88 -15.00
N SER A 690 -25.62 -16.58 -15.60
CA SER A 690 -25.03 -16.15 -16.86
C SER A 690 -26.13 -15.88 -17.89
N ARG A 691 -25.95 -14.85 -18.72
CA ARG A 691 -26.93 -14.47 -19.74
C ARG A 691 -27.20 -15.66 -20.65
N GLU A 692 -28.42 -16.18 -20.61
CA GLU A 692 -28.86 -17.21 -21.52
C GLU A 692 -29.31 -16.59 -22.86
N PRO A 693 -28.98 -17.21 -24.00
CA PRO A 693 -29.52 -16.78 -25.29
C PRO A 693 -31.04 -16.86 -25.26
N LYS A 694 -31.71 -15.76 -25.61
CA LYS A 694 -33.15 -15.72 -25.86
C LYS A 694 -33.40 -15.65 -27.35
N LEU A 695 -34.45 -16.30 -27.81
CA LEU A 695 -34.91 -16.17 -29.19
C LEU A 695 -35.41 -14.74 -29.40
N THR A 696 -34.87 -14.05 -30.41
CA THR A 696 -35.27 -12.70 -30.80
C THR A 696 -35.56 -12.66 -32.30
N TYR A 697 -36.46 -11.77 -32.72
CA TYR A 697 -36.80 -11.62 -34.15
C TYR A 697 -35.70 -10.95 -34.97
N HIS A 698 -34.92 -10.07 -34.33
CA HIS A 698 -33.82 -9.34 -34.97
C HIS A 698 -32.52 -9.58 -34.20
N ALA A 699 -31.50 -10.02 -34.92
CA ALA A 699 -30.17 -10.26 -34.37
C ALA A 699 -29.09 -9.92 -35.40
N ILE A 700 -27.94 -9.46 -34.91
CA ILE A 700 -26.74 -9.21 -35.70
C ILE A 700 -25.59 -10.08 -35.18
N ILE A 701 -24.68 -10.47 -36.06
CA ILE A 701 -23.44 -11.15 -35.66
C ILE A 701 -22.43 -10.08 -35.26
N ASN A 702 -21.82 -10.23 -34.09
CA ASN A 702 -20.73 -9.37 -33.67
C ASN A 702 -19.60 -10.20 -33.06
N GLN A 703 -18.36 -9.82 -33.38
CA GLN A 703 -17.18 -10.29 -32.68
C GLN A 703 -16.94 -9.37 -31.48
N VAL A 704 -17.34 -9.82 -30.29
CA VAL A 704 -17.27 -8.99 -29.07
C VAL A 704 -15.83 -8.60 -28.76
N THR A 705 -14.89 -9.51 -28.99
CA THR A 705 -13.46 -9.26 -28.80
C THR A 705 -12.70 -9.46 -30.11
N ARG A 706 -12.21 -8.34 -30.69
CA ARG A 706 -11.39 -8.39 -31.91
C ARG A 706 -10.16 -9.30 -31.72
N GLY A 707 -9.84 -10.08 -32.74
CA GLY A 707 -8.72 -11.03 -32.73
C GLY A 707 -9.02 -12.40 -32.10
N ASP A 708 -10.23 -12.60 -31.57
CA ASP A 708 -10.66 -13.87 -30.98
C ASP A 708 -12.00 -14.30 -31.53
N LEU A 709 -11.95 -15.29 -32.41
CA LEU A 709 -13.10 -15.80 -33.14
C LEU A 709 -14.07 -16.55 -32.21
N SER A 710 -13.64 -17.00 -31.03
CA SER A 710 -14.53 -17.66 -30.05
C SER A 710 -15.57 -16.70 -29.45
N THR A 711 -15.35 -15.39 -29.62
CA THR A 711 -16.26 -14.34 -29.13
C THR A 711 -17.28 -13.87 -30.17
N ILE A 712 -17.31 -14.51 -31.33
CA ILE A 712 -18.35 -14.30 -32.33
C ILE A 712 -19.66 -14.85 -31.78
N ARG A 713 -20.65 -13.97 -31.61
CA ARG A 713 -21.98 -14.36 -31.16
C ARG A 713 -23.05 -13.48 -31.78
N TRP A 714 -24.27 -14.00 -31.81
CA TRP A 714 -25.46 -13.23 -32.09
C TRP A 714 -25.73 -12.24 -30.95
N ILE A 715 -26.04 -10.99 -31.30
CA ILE A 715 -26.49 -9.94 -30.39
C ILE A 715 -27.85 -9.46 -30.89
N GLU A 716 -28.78 -9.24 -29.98
CA GLU A 716 -30.09 -8.66 -30.30
C GLU A 716 -29.91 -7.33 -31.06
N GLY A 717 -30.55 -7.23 -32.23
CA GLY A 717 -30.55 -6.02 -33.05
C GLY A 717 -31.57 -5.01 -32.50
N VAL A 718 -31.28 -3.72 -32.64
CA VAL A 718 -32.26 -2.68 -32.31
C VAL A 718 -33.36 -2.70 -33.36
N LEU A 719 -34.62 -2.84 -32.93
CA LEU A 719 -35.78 -2.51 -33.75
C LEU A 719 -35.69 -1.01 -34.03
N VAL A 720 -35.24 -0.64 -35.23
CA VAL A 720 -35.48 0.71 -35.71
C VAL A 720 -36.99 0.76 -35.92
N ASP A 721 -37.69 1.49 -35.06
CA ASP A 721 -39.07 1.88 -35.33
C ASP A 721 -38.98 2.75 -36.59
N VAL A 722 -39.12 2.11 -37.75
CA VAL A 722 -39.23 2.79 -39.03
C VAL A 722 -40.60 3.44 -38.94
N GLY A 723 -40.64 4.64 -38.35
CA GLY A 723 -41.86 5.41 -38.16
C GLY A 723 -42.66 5.33 -39.44
N LEU A 724 -43.92 4.90 -39.31
CA LEU A 724 -44.92 4.77 -40.36
C LEU A 724 -44.65 5.73 -41.54
N TRP A 725 -43.89 5.26 -42.53
CA TRP A 725 -43.92 5.86 -43.85
C TRP A 725 -45.15 5.24 -44.50
N GLU A 726 -46.13 6.09 -44.80
CA GLU A 726 -47.33 5.73 -45.54
C GLU A 726 -46.93 4.83 -46.71
N LEU A 727 -47.48 3.61 -46.70
CA LEU A 727 -47.57 2.74 -47.86
C LEU A 727 -48.36 3.49 -48.93
N THR A 728 -47.68 4.29 -49.74
CA THR A 728 -48.22 4.73 -51.02
C THR A 728 -48.12 3.56 -51.97
N ALA A 729 -49.30 3.19 -52.47
CA ALA A 729 -49.54 2.04 -53.32
C ALA A 729 -48.95 2.24 -54.72
N THR A 730 -47.63 2.10 -54.85
CA THR A 730 -46.96 1.74 -56.11
C THR A 730 -45.68 1.00 -55.76
N GLY A 731 -45.70 -0.32 -55.94
CA GLY A 731 -44.59 -1.18 -55.63
C GLY A 731 -43.37 -0.84 -56.49
N GLU A 732 -42.34 -0.28 -55.87
CA GLU A 732 -40.96 -0.31 -56.34
C GLU A 732 -40.02 -0.35 -55.14
N LEU A 733 -39.45 -1.53 -54.90
CA LEU A 733 -38.55 -1.81 -53.79
C LEU A 733 -37.13 -1.41 -54.22
N ILE A 734 -36.75 -0.15 -53.99
CA ILE A 734 -35.36 0.28 -54.14
C ILE A 734 -34.58 -0.15 -52.91
N MET A 735 -33.88 -1.30 -53.03
CA MET A 735 -32.83 -1.75 -52.11
C MET A 735 -31.66 -0.75 -52.14
N GLN A 736 -31.73 0.32 -51.33
CA GLN A 736 -30.55 1.09 -50.98
C GLN A 736 -29.94 0.55 -49.69
N THR A 737 -28.96 -0.31 -49.88
CA THR A 737 -28.02 -0.76 -48.86
C THR A 737 -27.25 0.46 -48.32
N ILE A 738 -27.53 0.87 -47.08
CA ILE A 738 -26.63 1.78 -46.34
C ILE A 738 -25.43 0.95 -45.87
N ILE A 739 -24.50 0.71 -46.78
CA ILE A 739 -23.10 0.49 -46.42
C ILE A 739 -22.58 1.88 -46.03
N LYS A 740 -22.64 2.22 -44.74
CA LYS A 740 -21.80 3.28 -44.20
C LYS A 740 -20.36 2.78 -44.28
N SER A 741 -19.71 3.11 -45.39
CA SER A 741 -18.28 3.01 -45.58
C SER A 741 -17.59 3.78 -44.47
N ARG A 742 -16.90 3.06 -43.59
CA ARG A 742 -15.70 3.58 -42.95
C ARG A 742 -14.67 3.76 -44.06
N THR A 743 -14.54 4.99 -44.52
CA THR A 743 -13.35 5.51 -45.22
C THR A 743 -12.88 6.72 -44.46
#